data_AF-A0A7V4HSW8-F1
#
_entry.id   AF-A0A7V4HSW8-F1
#
_cell.length_a   1.000
_cell.length_b   1.000
_cell.length_c   1.000
_cell.angle_alpha   90.00
_cell.angle_beta   90.00
_cell.angle_gamma   90.00
#
_symmetry.space_group_name_H-M   'P 1'
#
loop_
_entity.id
_entity.type
_entity.pdbx_description
1 polymer ?
#
loop_
_entity_poly.entity_id
_entity_poly.type
_entity_poly.pdbx_seq_one_letter_code
_entity_poly.pdbx_strand_id
1 'polypeptide(L)'
;MRVELVVREVLVQVGGGKLGKERLAEDNPQQRIPEIQSRFQGEGFVDSLDARLLRHGGLNAPGDRNHFGGQRLSEGLDAPGGVGGPRRQVARRTLHEHARRAEAALDFRRHLAGILGREAQVGRGEHGGMGGEVDDQGDRLALQVVEPHHGQFGIHRLRFDLGVPVAVHGDLGRCPTDPCVAGLAGRLDDDFDQLFLQIRRVGHGVVVDALALAGLVAQLDHRAAVIVRARDQHPAHARPRFHRLADALHHVGPRPPPNVHAHDRQLLLARLDHHRLGEQRIPHALRQGVASRAVTPHRHGLGGGDVALGVADLERRIHRNRKAPPRHQDTKPTTHKACHSKSLRISRQGTQRAWPSARFTTLGLLYNGIGRSGFVQRRPGRRWRIGRKIELGATPMTPRCAAGWNSWPIAFVAALSVMGPSAAGKASATEKAPRPPVGANVALGAKYTLWPQPNYPYCTDPGDAAQLTDGRSTTNYFWTDKGTVGWTGAPYAVVTVDLGRIEPISGVALTTAAGTAGVVWPASIEIHVSDDGKSFRDVGDLVALDLKRQGPWPKGYAIRRLVARELATRGRFVRFMMIPLAGGSYLFVDEVEVFRGPDELVHRDPGGKPVGDVAEVFQRGRIRRALGHRFAADRQALEKAIRESSTGDDASRRRVLDKLASLENLLKPDDLPHDASFRAVLPIGEAHARLFRLQAEWWRAVGAAPWTALPAAPWDPLDPFQRPVAAGPIEVHAMRGEARSAAVNLVNSTDRPMEVRVKFDGLPGSPHPGYVAVHEVQWTDTSQGVPVAAALPEARRAGGDWVVTVLPGLVRQVWFTFHAGDVSPGQHAGRLVFDAEGQNRIVLPIRFQVWPLEMPSETTLWLGGWDYTDSDSTYGVTPANREAFIRHLQDRRVNAPWASGGAMLKFQSIPGESGFRLDTRQFDQWLQRWPRAHRYLVFLAVGENFAGARMGSPEFDRRVGAWITAWVQHLASKGVAADRLGLLIHDEPHEATDVRPIVAWARAIRAAQPKVLIWLDPTYKDPRKAPPELFDACDILCPNRPMWLAGGKRFEQFYLEQKQRGRTLQFYSCSGPAKLLDPYSYHRLQAWHAWHVGGTGSFFWAFGDNSKASSWNEYLAVAGPYTPLFLDAQSVTAGKHMEAIRESAQDYEYLVMLRAAVHRAKSAGRGGAEVARAERLLDAGVAEVLASPGADQIHWHVPKDRSKADALRVKLLEALAALR
;
A
#
# COMPACT_ATOMS: atom_id res chain seq x y z
N MET A 1 19.24 -41.81 -42.67
CA MET A 1 20.24 -42.90 -42.64
C MET A 1 19.79 -43.87 -41.54
N ARG A 2 19.62 -45.18 -41.77
CA ARG A 2 20.65 -46.25 -42.00
C ARG A 2 21.56 -46.40 -40.75
N VAL A 3 21.76 -47.57 -40.13
CA VAL A 3 21.59 -49.00 -40.54
C VAL A 3 21.00 -49.91 -39.42
N GLU A 4 20.53 -51.09 -39.84
CA GLU A 4 19.72 -52.20 -39.29
C GLU A 4 20.25 -53.08 -38.12
N LEU A 5 19.34 -53.86 -37.49
CA LEU A 5 19.37 -55.33 -37.15
C LEU A 5 18.34 -55.64 -36.01
N VAL A 6 17.37 -56.58 -35.98
CA VAL A 6 16.84 -57.73 -36.81
C VAL A 6 17.26 -59.15 -36.37
N VAL A 7 16.28 -60.03 -35.99
CA VAL A 7 16.12 -61.51 -36.24
C VAL A 7 15.11 -62.23 -35.27
N ARG A 8 13.97 -62.73 -35.81
CA ARG A 8 13.20 -64.01 -35.56
C ARG A 8 12.68 -64.48 -34.17
N GLU A 9 11.62 -65.31 -34.02
CA GLU A 9 10.36 -65.63 -34.79
C GLU A 9 9.42 -66.59 -33.97
N VAL A 10 8.21 -66.95 -34.49
CA VAL A 10 7.34 -68.14 -34.10
C VAL A 10 6.60 -68.07 -32.72
N LEU A 11 5.41 -68.65 -32.39
CA LEU A 11 4.08 -69.07 -32.97
C LEU A 11 3.06 -69.28 -31.77
N VAL A 12 1.78 -69.69 -31.89
CA VAL A 12 0.58 -69.06 -32.52
C VAL A 12 -0.78 -69.70 -32.04
N GLN A 13 -1.90 -68.94 -32.02
CA GLN A 13 -3.35 -69.34 -31.90
C GLN A 13 -3.86 -70.07 -30.60
N VAL A 14 -5.17 -70.20 -30.26
CA VAL A 14 -6.53 -69.85 -30.80
C VAL A 14 -7.35 -69.24 -29.62
N GLY A 15 -8.04 -68.07 -29.65
CA GLY A 15 -9.35 -67.73 -30.28
C GLY A 15 -10.55 -67.91 -29.31
N GLY A 16 -11.63 -67.09 -29.26
CA GLY A 16 -11.92 -65.78 -29.89
C GLY A 16 -13.37 -65.26 -29.65
N GLY A 17 -13.59 -63.93 -29.68
CA GLY A 17 -14.91 -63.24 -29.70
C GLY A 17 -15.62 -63.01 -28.33
N LYS A 18 -16.69 -62.21 -28.21
CA LYS A 18 -17.22 -61.06 -29.01
C LYS A 18 -18.39 -60.36 -28.23
N LEU A 19 -18.52 -59.02 -28.29
CA LEU A 19 -19.73 -58.17 -28.02
C LEU A 19 -20.56 -58.44 -26.72
N GLY A 20 -20.91 -57.50 -25.83
CA GLY A 20 -21.36 -56.11 -26.01
C GLY A 20 -22.79 -55.90 -25.46
N LYS A 21 -23.11 -54.65 -25.04
CA LYS A 21 -24.46 -54.01 -24.90
C LYS A 21 -25.40 -54.24 -23.69
N GLU A 22 -25.75 -53.09 -23.09
CA GLU A 22 -27.10 -52.54 -22.79
C GLU A 22 -28.03 -53.09 -21.66
N ARG A 23 -28.37 -52.12 -20.78
CA ARG A 23 -29.73 -51.74 -20.28
C ARG A 23 -30.36 -52.39 -19.03
N LEU A 24 -30.86 -51.47 -18.20
CA LEU A 24 -32.18 -51.44 -17.53
C LEU A 24 -32.63 -52.66 -16.72
N ALA A 25 -32.69 -52.47 -15.40
CA ALA A 25 -33.96 -52.51 -14.68
C ALA A 25 -33.94 -51.49 -13.53
N GLU A 26 -35.10 -50.95 -13.18
CA GLU A 26 -35.33 -50.25 -11.92
C GLU A 26 -35.65 -51.29 -10.84
N ASP A 27 -35.31 -51.04 -9.56
CA ASP A 27 -36.36 -50.93 -8.54
C ASP A 27 -35.85 -50.44 -7.16
N ASN A 28 -36.71 -49.64 -6.54
CA ASN A 28 -36.77 -49.24 -5.13
C ASN A 28 -37.84 -50.18 -4.48
N PRO A 29 -38.03 -50.36 -3.14
CA PRO A 29 -37.82 -49.33 -2.11
C PRO A 29 -37.52 -49.75 -0.63
N GLN A 30 -37.41 -48.74 0.23
CA GLN A 30 -37.92 -48.65 1.63
C GLN A 30 -37.43 -49.57 2.78
N GLN A 31 -36.66 -48.94 3.71
CA GLN A 31 -36.98 -48.71 5.14
C GLN A 31 -37.51 -49.82 6.08
N ARG A 32 -36.73 -50.15 7.15
CA ARG A 32 -37.04 -50.20 8.62
C ARG A 32 -35.86 -50.91 9.36
N ILE A 33 -35.28 -50.49 10.50
CA ILE A 33 -35.76 -50.23 11.89
C ILE A 33 -36.16 -51.55 12.62
N PRO A 34 -35.68 -51.89 13.86
CA PRO A 34 -34.53 -51.42 14.68
C PRO A 34 -33.81 -52.56 15.53
N GLU A 35 -33.37 -52.24 16.78
CA GLU A 35 -33.02 -53.10 17.95
C GLU A 35 -31.67 -53.89 17.94
N ILE A 36 -30.73 -53.78 18.91
CA ILE A 36 -30.74 -53.85 20.41
C ILE A 36 -31.06 -55.30 20.87
N GLN A 37 -30.24 -56.07 21.62
CA GLN A 37 -29.43 -55.75 22.82
C GLN A 37 -28.19 -56.68 23.01
N SER A 38 -27.65 -56.76 24.24
CA SER A 38 -26.38 -57.40 24.63
C SER A 38 -26.52 -58.66 25.52
N ARG A 39 -25.45 -59.49 25.57
CA ARG A 39 -24.94 -60.36 26.68
C ARG A 39 -24.02 -61.48 26.12
N PHE A 40 -23.15 -62.19 26.86
CA PHE A 40 -22.23 -61.89 28.00
C PHE A 40 -21.36 -63.17 28.24
N GLN A 41 -20.45 -63.17 29.24
CA GLN A 41 -19.58 -64.30 29.69
C GLN A 41 -18.35 -64.60 28.79
N GLY A 42 -17.19 -65.01 29.32
CA GLY A 42 -16.77 -65.12 30.74
C GLY A 42 -15.35 -65.70 30.92
N GLU A 43 -14.78 -65.54 32.13
CA GLU A 43 -13.53 -66.19 32.68
C GLU A 43 -12.16 -65.77 32.07
N GLY A 44 -11.04 -65.67 32.82
CA GLY A 44 -10.82 -65.78 34.28
C GLY A 44 -9.34 -65.53 34.71
N PHE A 45 -9.09 -65.49 36.03
CA PHE A 45 -7.79 -65.44 36.77
C PHE A 45 -6.88 -64.17 36.73
N VAL A 46 -6.05 -63.86 37.77
CA VAL A 46 -6.35 -63.46 39.18
C VAL A 46 -5.10 -62.86 39.89
N ASP A 47 -5.33 -62.17 41.02
CA ASP A 47 -4.42 -61.61 42.05
C ASP A 47 -3.68 -60.27 41.80
N SER A 48 -3.46 -59.36 42.78
CA SER A 48 -4.23 -58.77 43.94
C SER A 48 -3.24 -57.99 44.87
N LEU A 49 -3.55 -57.01 45.75
CA LEU A 49 -4.71 -56.18 46.17
C LEU A 49 -4.23 -54.68 46.29
N ASP A 50 -4.99 -53.62 46.65
CA ASP A 50 -6.44 -53.35 46.80
C ASP A 50 -6.83 -52.20 45.82
N ALA A 51 -6.89 -50.87 46.08
CA ALA A 51 -7.18 -50.01 47.25
C ALA A 51 -8.03 -48.81 46.73
N ARG A 52 -9.28 -48.57 47.16
CA ARG A 52 -9.78 -47.80 48.34
C ARG A 52 -9.43 -46.30 48.37
N LEU A 53 -10.33 -45.34 48.66
CA LEU A 53 -11.81 -45.23 48.85
C LEU A 53 -12.14 -43.69 48.88
N LEU A 54 -13.35 -43.09 48.78
CA LEU A 54 -14.78 -43.44 48.61
C LEU A 54 -15.25 -43.02 47.16
N ARG A 55 -16.51 -42.82 46.68
CA ARG A 55 -17.92 -42.61 47.14
C ARG A 55 -18.24 -41.24 47.78
N HIS A 56 -19.45 -40.63 47.77
CA HIS A 56 -20.77 -40.76 47.08
C HIS A 56 -21.25 -39.29 46.77
N GLY A 57 -22.23 -38.90 45.96
CA GLY A 57 -23.50 -39.47 45.49
C GLY A 57 -24.62 -38.38 45.54
N GLY A 58 -25.61 -38.42 44.62
CA GLY A 58 -26.97 -37.82 44.73
C GLY A 58 -27.15 -36.39 44.19
N LEU A 59 -27.93 -36.09 43.13
CA LEU A 59 -29.39 -36.23 42.88
C LEU A 59 -30.30 -35.17 43.53
N ASN A 60 -30.94 -34.36 42.66
CA ASN A 60 -32.20 -33.62 42.80
C ASN A 60 -32.30 -32.36 43.69
N ALA A 61 -33.29 -31.53 43.35
CA ALA A 61 -33.71 -30.24 43.94
C ALA A 61 -35.03 -30.44 44.76
N PRO A 62 -35.79 -29.42 45.25
CA PRO A 62 -35.66 -27.95 45.20
C PRO A 62 -35.93 -27.22 46.55
N GLY A 63 -36.04 -25.87 46.60
CA GLY A 63 -36.70 -25.18 47.74
C GLY A 63 -36.42 -23.67 48.01
N ASP A 64 -37.36 -22.81 47.60
CA ASP A 64 -37.90 -21.56 48.22
C ASP A 64 -37.12 -20.61 49.21
N ARG A 65 -37.12 -19.30 48.83
CA ARG A 65 -37.61 -18.08 49.56
C ARG A 65 -36.85 -17.30 50.67
N ASN A 66 -37.09 -15.96 50.60
CA ASN A 66 -37.27 -14.95 51.68
C ASN A 66 -36.06 -14.42 52.49
N HIS A 67 -36.05 -13.20 53.08
CA HIS A 67 -36.61 -11.86 52.73
C HIS A 67 -36.11 -10.76 53.72
N PHE A 68 -36.01 -9.47 53.30
CA PHE A 68 -35.69 -8.25 54.11
C PHE A 68 -34.32 -8.24 54.89
N GLY A 69 -33.77 -7.11 55.38
CA GLY A 69 -34.04 -5.67 55.21
C GLY A 69 -33.51 -4.79 56.39
N GLY A 70 -33.26 -3.48 56.22
CA GLY A 70 -33.25 -2.50 57.35
C GLY A 70 -32.00 -1.62 57.64
N GLN A 71 -31.95 -0.42 57.04
CA GLN A 71 -31.77 0.94 57.65
C GLN A 71 -30.75 1.31 58.80
N ARG A 72 -30.12 2.50 58.58
CA ARG A 72 -29.89 3.68 59.50
C ARG A 72 -28.61 3.88 60.37
N LEU A 73 -27.88 4.95 59.98
CA LEU A 73 -27.53 6.20 60.74
C LEU A 73 -26.28 6.38 61.65
N SER A 74 -25.92 7.67 61.72
CA SER A 74 -25.25 8.48 62.79
C SER A 74 -23.72 8.55 62.96
N GLU A 75 -23.19 9.74 62.61
CA GLU A 75 -22.34 10.65 63.44
C GLU A 75 -20.86 10.32 63.77
N GLY A 76 -20.08 11.38 64.07
CA GLY A 76 -18.71 11.32 64.64
C GLY A 76 -17.70 12.30 64.01
N LEU A 77 -17.38 13.40 64.69
CA LEU A 77 -16.49 14.50 64.23
C LEU A 77 -15.01 14.34 64.66
N ASP A 78 -14.20 15.31 64.21
CA ASP A 78 -13.00 15.90 64.85
C ASP A 78 -11.54 15.47 64.51
N ALA A 79 -10.67 16.47 64.74
CA ALA A 79 -9.20 16.58 64.59
C ALA A 79 -8.72 17.56 65.72
N PRO A 80 -7.47 18.11 65.82
CA PRO A 80 -6.27 18.03 64.95
C PRO A 80 -4.89 17.95 65.69
N GLY A 81 -3.77 18.04 64.93
CA GLY A 81 -2.42 18.39 65.42
C GLY A 81 -1.46 17.23 65.74
N GLY A 82 -0.13 17.39 65.80
CA GLY A 82 0.71 18.55 65.39
C GLY A 82 2.21 18.44 65.75
N VAL A 83 3.09 18.88 64.83
CA VAL A 83 4.49 19.40 65.00
C VAL A 83 5.59 18.52 65.69
N GLY A 84 6.72 18.28 65.01
CA GLY A 84 7.99 17.86 65.64
C GLY A 84 9.17 17.57 64.69
N GLY A 85 10.38 18.09 65.00
CA GLY A 85 11.69 17.81 64.36
C GLY A 85 12.82 18.16 65.34
N PRO A 86 14.13 18.35 64.96
CA PRO A 86 14.74 18.35 63.62
C PRO A 86 16.19 17.75 63.51
N ARG A 87 16.86 17.90 62.33
CA ARG A 87 18.37 17.91 62.10
C ARG A 87 19.16 16.57 62.25
N ARG A 88 20.26 16.28 61.50
CA ARG A 88 20.82 16.80 60.21
C ARG A 88 21.95 15.91 59.61
N GLN A 89 22.06 15.90 58.26
CA GLN A 89 23.28 15.78 57.41
C GLN A 89 24.00 14.43 57.14
N VAL A 90 24.79 14.45 56.04
CA VAL A 90 25.68 13.41 55.42
C VAL A 90 24.96 12.30 54.62
N ALA A 91 25.29 11.99 53.35
CA ALA A 91 25.99 12.77 52.31
C ALA A 91 25.66 12.32 50.86
N ARG A 92 25.83 13.29 49.94
CA ARG A 92 25.84 13.24 48.47
C ARG A 92 26.26 11.89 47.79
N ARG A 93 25.42 11.38 46.86
CA ARG A 93 25.93 10.90 45.55
C ARG A 93 24.94 10.98 44.36
N THR A 94 23.64 11.19 44.60
CA THR A 94 22.58 11.08 43.57
C THR A 94 22.10 12.41 42.96
N LEU A 95 23.01 13.38 42.72
CA LEU A 95 22.65 14.74 42.24
C LEU A 95 23.39 15.20 40.97
N HIS A 96 23.99 14.30 40.19
CA HIS A 96 24.84 14.64 39.03
C HIS A 96 24.33 14.19 37.66
N GLU A 97 23.22 13.45 37.59
CA GLU A 97 22.57 13.09 36.31
C GLU A 97 21.39 14.01 35.98
N HIS A 98 20.62 14.46 36.97
CA HIS A 98 19.51 15.40 36.73
C HIS A 98 19.98 16.80 36.30
N ALA A 99 21.17 17.24 36.72
CA ALA A 99 21.73 18.54 36.32
C ALA A 99 21.97 18.63 34.80
N ARG A 100 22.61 17.62 34.20
CA ARG A 100 22.95 17.60 32.76
C ARG A 100 21.71 17.54 31.84
N ARG A 101 20.55 17.13 32.35
CA ARG A 101 19.27 17.21 31.61
C ARG A 101 18.62 18.60 31.69
N ALA A 102 19.00 19.45 32.64
CA ALA A 102 18.49 20.82 32.76
C ALA A 102 19.24 21.81 31.85
N GLU A 103 20.56 21.65 31.69
CA GLU A 103 21.40 22.52 30.84
C GLU A 103 20.99 22.43 29.37
N ALA A 104 20.77 21.23 28.84
CA ALA A 104 20.30 21.02 27.46
C ALA A 104 18.95 21.74 27.17
N ALA A 105 18.06 21.83 28.17
CA ALA A 105 16.78 22.54 28.04
C ALA A 105 16.91 24.07 28.15
N LEU A 106 18.02 24.58 28.71
CA LEU A 106 18.33 26.00 28.80
C LEU A 106 18.99 26.53 27.52
N ASP A 107 19.92 25.80 26.93
CA ASP A 107 20.55 26.22 25.67
C ASP A 107 19.58 26.15 24.48
N PHE A 108 18.67 25.16 24.45
CA PHE A 108 17.56 25.13 23.47
C PHE A 108 16.69 26.41 23.55
N ARG A 109 16.43 26.92 24.76
CA ARG A 109 15.69 28.18 24.96
C ARG A 109 16.49 29.43 24.59
N ARG A 110 17.81 29.43 24.81
CA ARG A 110 18.70 30.51 24.33
C ARG A 110 18.73 30.57 22.80
N HIS A 111 18.77 29.42 22.13
CA HIS A 111 18.75 29.32 20.67
C HIS A 111 17.44 29.88 20.09
N LEU A 112 16.28 29.47 20.63
CA LEU A 112 14.96 30.02 20.26
C LEU A 112 14.86 31.54 20.44
N ALA A 113 15.41 32.09 21.52
CA ALA A 113 15.45 33.54 21.73
C ALA A 113 16.31 34.29 20.70
N GLY A 114 17.37 33.66 20.17
CA GLY A 114 18.22 34.21 19.12
C GLY A 114 17.58 34.21 17.72
N ILE A 115 16.59 33.34 17.49
CA ILE A 115 15.82 33.26 16.23
C ILE A 115 14.70 34.32 16.23
N LEU A 116 13.86 34.32 17.27
CA LEU A 116 12.76 35.29 17.42
C LEU A 116 13.23 36.75 17.49
N GLY A 117 14.51 36.98 17.82
CA GLY A 117 15.13 38.30 17.78
C GLY A 117 15.41 38.88 16.39
N ARG A 118 15.32 38.08 15.30
CA ARG A 118 15.64 38.54 13.92
C ARG A 118 14.41 38.76 13.05
N GLU A 119 13.32 38.03 13.28
CA GLU A 119 12.07 38.18 12.51
C GLU A 119 11.35 39.53 12.75
N ALA A 120 11.69 40.23 13.84
CA ALA A 120 11.12 41.53 14.18
C ALA A 120 11.68 42.72 13.36
N GLN A 121 12.61 42.50 12.41
CA GLN A 121 13.36 43.58 11.74
C GLN A 121 13.31 43.59 10.20
N VAL A 122 12.44 42.80 9.55
CA VAL A 122 12.14 42.90 8.11
C VAL A 122 10.63 42.86 7.88
N GLY A 123 9.98 44.03 7.79
CA GLY A 123 8.52 44.08 7.78
C GLY A 123 7.86 45.46 7.68
N ARG A 124 8.35 46.34 6.79
CA ARG A 124 7.65 47.57 6.32
C ARG A 124 7.91 47.75 4.81
N GLY A 125 7.00 48.44 4.12
CA GLY A 125 7.05 48.65 2.65
C GLY A 125 8.09 49.70 2.21
N GLU A 126 8.04 50.20 0.97
CA GLU A 126 6.97 50.04 -0.04
C GLU A 126 7.50 50.31 -1.47
N HIS A 127 6.63 50.58 -2.45
CA HIS A 127 7.01 50.85 -3.84
C HIS A 127 7.66 52.23 -4.05
N GLY A 128 8.88 52.24 -4.60
CA GLY A 128 9.32 53.16 -5.67
C GLY A 128 9.61 54.64 -5.38
N GLY A 129 10.67 55.16 -6.00
CA GLY A 129 10.78 56.58 -6.38
C GLY A 129 11.82 57.44 -5.63
N MET A 130 12.92 57.75 -6.33
CA MET A 130 13.80 58.94 -6.23
C MET A 130 14.25 59.50 -4.86
N GLY A 131 15.58 59.58 -4.71
CA GLY A 131 16.26 60.74 -4.11
C GLY A 131 16.56 60.69 -2.61
N GLY A 132 17.63 61.40 -2.21
CA GLY A 132 18.06 61.55 -0.81
C GLY A 132 19.51 61.13 -0.60
N GLU A 133 20.35 62.08 -0.20
CA GLU A 133 21.76 61.90 0.15
C GLU A 133 21.98 62.32 1.63
N VAL A 134 23.16 62.03 2.19
CA VAL A 134 23.79 62.75 3.33
C VAL A 134 23.25 62.53 4.78
N ASP A 135 24.16 61.91 5.56
CA ASP A 135 24.60 62.19 6.96
C ASP A 135 23.77 61.94 8.25
N ASP A 136 24.48 61.31 9.22
CA ASP A 136 24.92 61.83 10.55
C ASP A 136 23.87 62.64 11.39
N GLN A 137 23.61 62.42 12.69
CA GLN A 137 24.38 61.90 13.85
C GLN A 137 23.42 61.16 14.84
N GLY A 138 23.83 60.47 15.90
CA GLY A 138 25.17 60.20 16.45
C GLY A 138 25.09 59.79 17.95
N ASP A 139 26.26 59.71 18.59
CA ASP A 139 26.51 59.41 20.02
C ASP A 139 26.03 58.05 20.61
N ARG A 140 26.90 57.12 21.06
CA ARG A 140 28.10 57.13 21.95
C ARG A 140 27.75 56.76 23.40
N LEU A 141 28.63 56.14 24.21
CA LEU A 141 29.72 55.16 23.96
C LEU A 141 30.16 54.63 25.34
N ALA A 142 30.48 53.33 25.47
CA ALA A 142 31.39 52.84 26.51
C ALA A 142 31.90 51.42 26.16
N LEU A 143 33.17 51.31 25.81
CA LEU A 143 33.93 50.04 25.86
C LEU A 143 34.38 49.80 27.33
N GLN A 144 34.95 48.65 27.73
CA GLN A 144 36.22 48.12 27.23
C GLN A 144 36.42 46.62 27.52
N VAL A 145 37.59 46.10 27.13
CA VAL A 145 37.93 44.67 26.97
C VAL A 145 39.22 44.36 27.74
N VAL A 146 39.33 43.13 28.27
CA VAL A 146 40.62 42.50 28.58
C VAL A 146 40.62 41.04 28.11
N GLU A 147 41.60 40.70 27.27
CA GLU A 147 42.05 39.32 26.98
C GLU A 147 43.47 39.13 27.55
N PRO A 148 43.95 37.88 27.69
CA PRO A 148 45.37 37.60 27.49
C PRO A 148 45.64 36.50 26.45
N HIS A 149 46.76 36.65 25.73
CA HIS A 149 47.19 35.80 24.61
C HIS A 149 48.15 34.65 25.01
N HIS A 150 48.09 33.58 24.20
CA HIS A 150 49.19 32.69 23.74
C HIS A 150 50.05 31.87 24.73
N GLY A 151 50.40 30.65 24.26
CA GLY A 151 51.45 29.77 24.78
C GLY A 151 51.71 28.62 23.80
N GLN A 152 52.96 28.13 23.68
CA GLN A 152 53.38 27.08 22.72
C GLN A 152 54.02 25.87 23.42
N PHE A 153 54.19 24.77 22.66
CA PHE A 153 54.85 23.50 23.01
C PHE A 153 54.12 22.63 24.08
N GLY A 154 54.25 21.30 24.08
CA GLY A 154 55.05 20.43 23.21
C GLY A 154 54.51 18.99 23.10
N ILE A 155 55.18 18.15 22.32
CA ILE A 155 54.78 16.77 21.96
C ILE A 155 54.99 15.79 23.13
N HIS A 156 54.04 14.88 23.40
CA HIS A 156 54.34 13.46 23.65
C HIS A 156 53.12 12.52 23.45
N ARG A 157 53.39 11.23 23.22
CA ARG A 157 52.41 10.18 22.87
C ARG A 157 51.66 9.61 24.08
N LEU A 158 50.42 9.14 23.87
CA LEU A 158 49.84 7.85 24.30
C LEU A 158 48.41 7.75 23.71
N ARG A 159 48.20 6.93 22.66
CA ARG A 159 47.54 5.60 22.70
C ARG A 159 46.28 5.49 23.57
N PHE A 160 45.15 5.23 22.91
CA PHE A 160 44.05 4.45 23.44
C PHE A 160 44.19 3.01 22.90
N ASP A 161 44.13 1.99 23.76
CA ASP A 161 44.19 0.59 23.37
C ASP A 161 42.79 -0.06 23.32
N LEU A 162 42.64 -1.08 22.47
CA LEU A 162 41.37 -1.76 22.21
C LEU A 162 41.12 -2.93 23.18
N GLY A 163 39.87 -3.13 23.58
CA GLY A 163 39.43 -4.30 24.33
C GLY A 163 39.07 -5.49 23.43
N VAL A 164 39.95 -6.49 23.38
CA VAL A 164 39.73 -7.84 22.81
C VAL A 164 40.28 -8.83 23.86
N PRO A 165 39.59 -9.97 24.16
CA PRO A 165 39.77 -10.64 25.45
C PRO A 165 41.04 -11.49 25.56
N VAL A 166 41.57 -11.56 26.78
CA VAL A 166 42.63 -12.51 27.18
C VAL A 166 41.97 -13.73 27.82
N ALA A 167 42.32 -14.93 27.35
CA ALA A 167 41.96 -16.18 27.99
C ALA A 167 42.90 -16.46 29.18
N VAL A 168 42.35 -16.95 30.30
CA VAL A 168 43.15 -17.41 31.44
C VAL A 168 43.59 -18.85 31.19
N HIS A 169 44.89 -19.09 31.13
CA HIS A 169 45.45 -20.43 31.18
C HIS A 169 45.40 -20.96 32.62
N GLY A 170 44.86 -22.16 32.81
CA GLY A 170 44.97 -22.94 34.05
C GLY A 170 45.89 -24.14 33.84
N ASP A 171 46.65 -24.52 34.87
CA ASP A 171 47.68 -25.56 34.78
C ASP A 171 47.14 -27.00 34.80
N LEU A 172 47.94 -27.90 34.26
CA LEU A 172 47.67 -29.35 34.20
C LEU A 172 48.02 -30.06 35.52
N GLY A 173 47.03 -30.21 36.41
CA GLY A 173 47.05 -31.15 37.53
C GLY A 173 46.68 -32.58 37.09
N ARG A 174 47.29 -33.62 37.69
CA ARG A 174 47.14 -35.03 37.28
C ARG A 174 46.03 -35.80 38.01
N CYS A 175 45.61 -36.88 37.33
CA CYS A 175 44.98 -38.12 37.80
C CYS A 175 43.44 -38.18 37.90
N PRO A 176 42.84 -39.38 37.67
CA PRO A 176 41.39 -39.55 37.48
C PRO A 176 40.71 -40.37 38.60
N THR A 177 39.37 -40.36 38.63
CA THR A 177 38.53 -41.58 38.73
C THR A 177 37.05 -41.29 38.44
N ASP A 178 36.41 -42.23 37.74
CA ASP A 178 34.97 -42.52 37.70
C ASP A 178 34.50 -43.16 39.05
N PRO A 179 33.20 -43.43 39.30
CA PRO A 179 31.96 -42.81 38.80
C PRO A 179 30.86 -42.64 39.90
N CYS A 180 29.61 -42.39 39.47
CA CYS A 180 28.37 -42.96 40.02
C CYS A 180 27.73 -42.51 41.38
N VAL A 181 26.41 -42.23 41.27
CA VAL A 181 25.30 -42.69 42.15
C VAL A 181 25.09 -42.05 43.54
N ALA A 182 24.17 -41.09 43.55
CA ALA A 182 22.95 -40.95 44.39
C ALA A 182 22.89 -41.37 45.88
N GLY A 183 22.25 -40.48 46.66
CA GLY A 183 21.60 -40.77 47.97
C GLY A 183 22.41 -40.34 49.20
N LEU A 184 21.83 -40.27 50.41
CA LEU A 184 20.42 -40.09 50.80
C LEU A 184 20.39 -39.75 52.31
N ALA A 185 19.44 -38.92 52.75
CA ALA A 185 19.23 -38.45 54.14
C ALA A 185 20.38 -37.59 54.74
N GLY A 186 20.14 -36.54 55.54
CA GLY A 186 18.88 -35.93 56.00
C GLY A 186 18.64 -36.10 57.50
N ARG A 187 18.21 -35.03 58.18
CA ARG A 187 17.65 -35.01 59.56
C ARG A 187 17.12 -33.61 59.92
N LEU A 188 15.95 -33.58 60.56
CA LEU A 188 15.45 -32.61 61.58
C LEU A 188 15.30 -31.11 61.17
N ASP A 189 14.15 -30.43 61.37
CA ASP A 189 12.76 -30.91 61.57
C ASP A 189 11.81 -30.27 60.51
N ASP A 190 10.70 -29.51 60.68
CA ASP A 190 9.94 -28.89 61.81
C ASP A 190 8.41 -28.97 61.48
N ASP A 191 7.52 -28.69 62.46
CA ASP A 191 6.06 -28.94 62.37
C ASP A 191 5.18 -27.88 61.64
N PHE A 192 4.25 -28.36 60.81
CA PHE A 192 2.78 -28.08 60.73
C PHE A 192 2.22 -26.70 61.17
N ASP A 193 1.25 -26.02 60.50
CA ASP A 193 0.39 -26.25 59.30
C ASP A 193 -0.34 -24.88 58.98
N GLN A 194 -1.41 -24.60 58.20
CA GLN A 194 -2.38 -25.36 57.37
C GLN A 194 -3.11 -24.48 56.32
N LEU A 195 -3.68 -25.14 55.30
CA LEU A 195 -4.88 -24.79 54.51
C LEU A 195 -4.82 -23.81 53.31
N PHE A 196 -5.86 -23.97 52.47
CA PHE A 196 -6.02 -23.63 51.04
C PHE A 196 -6.91 -22.38 50.77
N LEU A 197 -6.94 -21.98 49.49
CA LEU A 197 -8.13 -21.58 48.67
C LEU A 197 -8.45 -20.09 48.36
N GLN A 198 -8.76 -19.84 47.07
CA GLN A 198 -9.71 -18.91 46.41
C GLN A 198 -9.96 -17.48 46.97
N ILE A 199 -9.89 -16.39 46.18
CA ILE A 199 -10.66 -16.01 44.96
C ILE A 199 -12.19 -15.81 45.17
N ARG A 200 -12.63 -14.55 45.29
CA ARG A 200 -13.82 -13.90 44.63
C ARG A 200 -13.85 -12.40 45.03
N ARG A 201 -14.36 -11.37 44.33
CA ARG A 201 -15.06 -11.08 43.04
C ARG A 201 -16.50 -10.50 43.23
N VAL A 202 -16.66 -9.23 42.81
CA VAL A 202 -17.90 -8.43 42.53
C VAL A 202 -18.68 -7.82 43.71
N GLY A 203 -18.97 -6.51 43.59
CA GLY A 203 -20.03 -5.76 44.29
C GLY A 203 -20.16 -4.33 43.71
N HIS A 204 -21.37 -3.84 43.43
CA HIS A 204 -21.61 -2.52 42.80
C HIS A 204 -22.05 -1.45 43.82
N GLY A 205 -21.64 -0.20 43.59
CA GLY A 205 -22.18 1.00 44.25
C GLY A 205 -21.71 2.26 43.51
N VAL A 206 -22.60 3.24 43.30
CA VAL A 206 -22.34 4.45 42.50
C VAL A 206 -22.78 5.69 43.29
N VAL A 207 -21.95 6.73 43.34
CA VAL A 207 -22.29 8.16 43.15
C VAL A 207 -21.02 9.03 43.28
N VAL A 208 -20.76 9.82 42.22
CA VAL A 208 -20.30 11.24 42.15
C VAL A 208 -19.70 11.85 43.44
N ASP A 209 -18.52 12.52 43.47
CA ASP A 209 -18.01 13.50 42.49
C ASP A 209 -16.45 13.68 42.44
N ALA A 210 -16.01 14.44 41.44
CA ALA A 210 -14.83 15.33 41.38
C ALA A 210 -13.44 14.88 41.89
N LEU A 211 -12.58 14.44 40.95
CA LEU A 211 -11.28 15.11 40.65
C LEU A 211 -10.63 14.54 39.36
N ALA A 212 -9.63 15.24 38.80
CA ALA A 212 -9.12 14.97 37.44
C ALA A 212 -7.60 15.17 37.28
N LEU A 213 -7.09 14.71 36.12
CA LEU A 213 -5.81 15.05 35.48
C LEU A 213 -4.50 14.56 36.12
N ALA A 214 -3.94 13.49 35.55
CA ALA A 214 -2.50 13.32 35.34
C ALA A 214 -2.27 12.53 34.04
N GLY A 215 -1.41 13.02 33.13
CA GLY A 215 -1.11 12.34 31.85
C GLY A 215 -1.03 13.23 30.61
N LEU A 216 -0.45 14.43 30.71
CA LEU A 216 -0.33 15.36 29.58
C LEU A 216 1.13 15.82 29.43
N VAL A 217 1.82 15.31 28.41
CA VAL A 217 3.07 15.90 27.90
C VAL A 217 2.69 16.87 26.78
N ALA A 218 2.97 18.14 26.96
CA ALA A 218 2.61 19.19 26.02
C ALA A 218 3.74 19.48 25.02
N GLN A 219 3.37 19.85 23.81
CA GLN A 219 4.04 20.95 23.12
C GLN A 219 3.00 21.94 22.61
N LEU A 220 3.42 23.19 22.46
CA LEU A 220 2.59 24.38 22.41
C LEU A 220 2.58 24.96 20.99
N ASP A 221 1.53 25.71 20.66
CA ASP A 221 1.68 26.80 19.71
C ASP A 221 0.85 28.05 20.08
N HIS A 222 1.40 29.22 19.78
CA HIS A 222 1.02 30.56 20.27
C HIS A 222 1.85 31.59 19.48
N ARG A 223 1.35 32.59 18.75
CA ARG A 223 0.00 33.15 18.45
C ARG A 223 0.09 33.77 17.02
N ALA A 224 -0.83 34.54 16.43
CA ALA A 224 -2.02 35.25 16.91
C ALA A 224 -3.04 35.50 15.79
N ALA A 225 -4.31 35.71 16.18
CA ALA A 225 -5.34 36.25 15.30
C ALA A 225 -5.62 37.72 15.65
N VAL A 226 -5.67 38.58 14.63
CA VAL A 226 -6.18 39.96 14.78
C VAL A 226 -7.68 39.96 14.48
N ILE A 227 -8.49 40.41 15.42
CA ILE A 227 -9.93 40.61 15.23
C ILE A 227 -10.19 42.11 15.09
N VAL A 228 -10.61 42.54 13.91
CA VAL A 228 -11.31 43.81 13.71
C VAL A 228 -12.81 43.50 13.65
N ARG A 229 -13.63 44.25 14.41
CA ARG A 229 -15.10 44.17 14.31
C ARG A 229 -15.65 45.36 13.51
N ALA A 230 -16.76 45.10 12.84
CA ALA A 230 -17.35 45.98 11.84
C ALA A 230 -18.07 47.22 12.42
N ARG A 231 -18.40 48.15 11.51
CA ARG A 231 -19.53 49.07 11.63
C ARG A 231 -20.16 49.29 10.25
N ASP A 232 -21.48 49.39 10.23
CA ASP A 232 -22.29 49.51 9.02
C ASP A 232 -22.35 50.96 8.50
N GLN A 233 -22.62 51.14 7.19
CA GLN A 233 -23.87 51.78 6.72
C GLN A 233 -24.03 51.74 5.18
N HIS A 234 -25.28 51.74 4.74
CA HIS A 234 -25.80 51.95 3.36
C HIS A 234 -25.83 53.46 3.00
N PRO A 235 -26.29 53.94 1.81
CA PRO A 235 -26.96 53.25 0.67
C PRO A 235 -26.48 53.64 -0.76
N ALA A 236 -27.17 53.09 -1.79
CA ALA A 236 -27.45 53.73 -3.10
C ALA A 236 -26.26 54.00 -4.08
N HIS A 237 -26.45 54.25 -5.39
CA HIS A 237 -27.62 54.08 -6.28
C HIS A 237 -27.17 53.56 -7.68
N ALA A 238 -28.06 53.50 -8.67
CA ALA A 238 -27.91 52.65 -9.86
C ALA A 238 -27.49 53.37 -11.18
N ARG A 239 -27.07 52.54 -12.17
CA ARG A 239 -27.14 52.77 -13.65
C ARG A 239 -26.11 53.77 -14.28
N PRO A 240 -25.92 53.80 -15.63
CA PRO A 240 -25.97 52.71 -16.65
C PRO A 240 -24.95 52.84 -17.85
N ARG A 241 -25.12 51.97 -18.88
CA ARG A 241 -24.85 52.14 -20.35
C ARG A 241 -23.49 51.79 -21.00
N PHE A 242 -23.56 50.72 -21.83
CA PHE A 242 -23.19 50.60 -23.26
C PHE A 242 -21.91 51.25 -23.87
N HIS A 243 -20.89 50.40 -24.15
CA HIS A 243 -20.52 49.83 -25.48
C HIS A 243 -20.07 50.71 -26.69
N ARG A 244 -18.95 50.29 -27.34
CA ARG A 244 -18.43 50.61 -28.71
C ARG A 244 -17.80 52.02 -28.87
N LEU A 245 -16.82 52.29 -29.77
CA LEU A 245 -16.09 51.55 -30.83
C LEU A 245 -14.57 52.01 -30.76
N ALA A 246 -13.57 51.90 -31.66
CA ALA A 246 -13.38 51.46 -33.06
C ALA A 246 -11.89 51.08 -33.39
N ASP A 247 -11.58 50.97 -34.69
CA ASP A 247 -10.36 50.48 -35.37
C ASP A 247 -9.28 51.61 -35.62
N ALA A 248 -8.16 51.52 -36.38
CA ALA A 248 -7.63 50.55 -37.37
C ALA A 248 -6.10 50.77 -37.72
N LEU A 249 -5.49 49.84 -38.49
CA LEU A 249 -4.25 49.96 -39.34
C LEU A 249 -2.86 50.10 -38.64
N HIS A 250 -1.68 49.74 -39.19
CA HIS A 250 -1.26 49.13 -40.49
C HIS A 250 0.04 48.24 -40.39
N HIS A 251 0.61 47.79 -41.53
CA HIS A 251 1.60 46.68 -41.72
C HIS A 251 3.09 46.89 -41.35
N VAL A 252 3.87 45.78 -41.27
CA VAL A 252 5.03 45.40 -42.14
C VAL A 252 5.41 43.90 -41.91
N GLY A 253 6.21 43.26 -42.80
CA GLY A 253 6.39 41.79 -42.92
C GLY A 253 7.84 41.19 -42.80
N PRO A 254 8.16 40.02 -43.43
CA PRO A 254 8.76 38.88 -42.68
C PRO A 254 9.96 38.11 -43.33
N ARG A 255 10.61 37.18 -42.58
CA ARG A 255 11.46 36.01 -43.02
C ARG A 255 12.09 35.25 -41.79
N PRO A 256 12.76 34.07 -41.91
CA PRO A 256 12.18 32.72 -42.18
C PRO A 256 12.72 31.58 -41.25
N PRO A 257 12.18 30.34 -41.30
CA PRO A 257 12.73 29.15 -40.60
C PRO A 257 13.61 28.24 -41.50
N PRO A 258 14.50 27.40 -40.93
CA PRO A 258 15.38 26.47 -41.68
C PRO A 258 14.79 25.06 -41.93
N ASN A 259 15.38 24.33 -42.88
CA ASN A 259 14.94 23.02 -43.36
C ASN A 259 15.40 21.83 -42.49
N VAL A 260 14.69 20.69 -42.61
CA VAL A 260 15.20 19.34 -42.30
C VAL A 260 14.97 18.44 -43.52
N HIS A 261 16.00 17.71 -43.95
CA HIS A 261 15.91 16.78 -45.08
C HIS A 261 15.37 15.40 -44.65
N ALA A 262 14.54 14.80 -45.49
CA ALA A 262 14.29 13.37 -45.52
C ALA A 262 15.12 12.71 -46.63
N HIS A 263 15.49 11.43 -46.45
CA HIS A 263 16.21 10.64 -47.45
C HIS A 263 15.51 9.30 -47.69
N ASP A 264 14.94 9.13 -48.88
CA ASP A 264 14.53 7.83 -49.41
C ASP A 264 15.73 6.99 -49.84
N ARG A 265 15.64 5.66 -49.70
CA ARG A 265 16.29 4.72 -50.64
C ARG A 265 15.66 3.32 -50.67
N GLN A 266 14.86 3.11 -51.73
CA GLN A 266 14.76 1.91 -52.57
C GLN A 266 14.68 0.51 -51.92
N LEU A 267 13.56 -0.18 -52.19
CA LEU A 267 13.48 -1.63 -52.11
C LEU A 267 14.27 -2.30 -53.25
N LEU A 268 14.69 -3.55 -53.01
CA LEU A 268 15.06 -4.50 -54.07
C LEU A 268 14.33 -5.83 -53.84
N LEU A 269 13.84 -6.43 -54.93
CA LEU A 269 13.11 -7.69 -54.94
C LEU A 269 14.03 -8.86 -55.31
N ALA A 270 13.88 -9.98 -54.63
CA ALA A 270 14.34 -11.29 -55.08
C ALA A 270 13.26 -12.34 -54.77
N ARG A 271 12.91 -13.16 -55.78
CA ARG A 271 12.09 -14.37 -55.62
C ARG A 271 13.00 -15.59 -55.49
N LEU A 272 12.52 -16.63 -54.82
CA LEU A 272 12.69 -18.03 -55.23
C LEU A 272 11.71 -18.91 -54.45
N ASP A 273 11.42 -20.11 -54.96
CA ASP A 273 10.18 -20.86 -54.65
C ASP A 273 10.39 -22.23 -53.97
N HIS A 274 9.28 -22.72 -53.38
CA HIS A 274 8.86 -24.12 -53.23
C HIS A 274 9.29 -25.06 -52.05
N HIS A 275 8.23 -25.61 -51.44
CA HIS A 275 7.98 -27.03 -51.05
C HIS A 275 8.27 -27.60 -49.62
N ARG A 276 7.16 -27.66 -48.85
CA ARG A 276 6.52 -28.85 -48.21
C ARG A 276 7.15 -29.59 -46.99
N LEU A 277 6.27 -29.77 -45.98
CA LEU A 277 6.13 -30.88 -45.01
C LEU A 277 7.13 -30.97 -43.82
N GLY A 278 6.60 -31.39 -42.66
CA GLY A 278 7.36 -31.76 -41.44
C GLY A 278 6.83 -31.12 -40.15
N GLU A 279 6.90 -31.85 -39.03
CA GLU A 279 6.47 -31.38 -37.69
C GLU A 279 7.64 -31.27 -36.68
N GLN A 280 7.36 -30.56 -35.58
CA GLN A 280 8.00 -30.61 -34.24
C GLN A 280 9.23 -29.71 -33.90
N ARG A 281 8.94 -28.73 -33.02
CA ARG A 281 9.72 -28.20 -31.86
C ARG A 281 11.03 -27.38 -32.05
N ILE A 282 10.93 -26.10 -31.62
CA ILE A 282 11.95 -25.28 -30.87
C ILE A 282 13.13 -24.73 -31.74
N PRO A 283 13.72 -23.51 -31.53
CA PRO A 283 13.49 -22.42 -30.55
C PRO A 283 13.22 -20.99 -31.16
N HIS A 284 13.30 -19.96 -30.30
CA HIS A 284 13.40 -18.49 -30.51
C HIS A 284 13.77 -17.90 -31.89
N ALA A 285 13.10 -16.78 -32.25
CA ALA A 285 13.73 -15.44 -32.34
C ALA A 285 12.69 -14.29 -32.39
N LEU A 286 13.08 -13.08 -31.99
CA LEU A 286 12.25 -11.85 -32.00
C LEU A 286 12.59 -10.94 -33.20
N ARG A 287 11.60 -10.19 -33.72
CA ARG A 287 11.70 -8.73 -34.04
C ARG A 287 10.44 -8.18 -34.71
N GLN A 288 9.73 -7.28 -34.02
CA GLN A 288 9.37 -5.94 -34.51
C GLN A 288 8.85 -5.11 -33.33
N GLY A 289 9.27 -3.85 -33.24
CA GLY A 289 8.95 -2.96 -32.11
C GLY A 289 7.77 -2.04 -32.42
N VAL A 290 6.88 -1.85 -31.44
CA VAL A 290 5.80 -0.85 -31.50
C VAL A 290 6.01 0.14 -30.35
N ALA A 291 6.25 1.41 -30.69
CA ALA A 291 6.46 2.48 -29.71
C ALA A 291 5.13 2.93 -29.08
N SER A 292 4.75 2.31 -27.95
CA SER A 292 3.51 2.62 -27.22
C SER A 292 3.59 3.97 -26.48
N ARG A 293 3.25 5.05 -27.18
CA ARG A 293 3.21 6.42 -26.63
C ARG A 293 1.92 6.67 -25.83
N ALA A 294 1.91 6.29 -24.56
CA ALA A 294 0.79 6.55 -23.65
C ALA A 294 0.81 7.99 -23.09
N VAL A 295 -0.36 8.63 -22.98
CA VAL A 295 -0.51 10.02 -22.53
C VAL A 295 -1.06 10.06 -21.09
N THR A 296 -0.36 10.76 -20.20
CA THR A 296 -0.78 10.99 -18.80
C THR A 296 -1.71 12.20 -18.70
N PRO A 297 -2.88 12.10 -18.05
CA PRO A 297 -3.73 13.26 -17.77
C PRO A 297 -3.37 13.92 -16.42
N HIS A 298 -2.45 14.88 -16.44
CA HIS A 298 -2.37 15.91 -15.41
C HIS A 298 -2.68 17.28 -16.03
N ARG A 299 -3.26 18.19 -15.24
CA ARG A 299 -3.67 19.53 -15.69
C ARG A 299 -2.50 20.33 -16.27
N HIS A 300 -2.66 20.82 -17.49
CA HIS A 300 -2.51 22.25 -17.81
C HIS A 300 -3.39 22.57 -19.01
N GLY A 301 -4.00 23.76 -19.03
CA GLY A 301 -4.90 24.19 -20.10
C GLY A 301 -4.38 25.43 -20.81
N LEU A 302 -4.34 25.38 -22.14
CA LEU A 302 -4.22 26.53 -23.04
C LEU A 302 -5.22 26.33 -24.19
N GLY A 303 -5.83 27.42 -24.64
CA GLY A 303 -6.82 27.37 -25.72
C GLY A 303 -6.18 27.34 -27.10
N GLY A 304 -6.77 26.56 -28.01
CA GLY A 304 -6.56 26.70 -29.46
C GLY A 304 -7.86 27.17 -30.10
N GLY A 305 -7.79 28.17 -30.98
CA GLY A 305 -8.93 28.63 -31.79
C GLY A 305 -9.05 27.86 -33.10
N ASP A 306 -10.26 27.78 -33.64
CA ASP A 306 -10.53 27.15 -34.94
C ASP A 306 -9.96 27.96 -36.11
N VAL A 307 -9.31 27.28 -37.06
CA VAL A 307 -9.26 27.69 -38.47
C VAL A 307 -9.57 26.46 -39.32
N ALA A 308 -10.54 26.60 -40.22
CA ALA A 308 -11.04 25.50 -41.03
C ALA A 308 -10.22 25.27 -42.31
N LEU A 309 -10.29 24.05 -42.84
CA LEU A 309 -10.14 23.78 -44.27
C LEU A 309 -11.45 23.17 -44.77
N GLY A 310 -11.95 23.68 -45.91
CA GLY A 310 -13.31 23.43 -46.37
C GLY A 310 -13.41 22.49 -47.57
N VAL A 311 -14.56 21.83 -47.64
CA VAL A 311 -15.41 21.63 -48.83
C VAL A 311 -14.73 21.21 -50.14
N ALA A 312 -15.04 19.99 -50.59
CA ALA A 312 -15.33 19.68 -51.98
C ALA A 312 -16.38 18.56 -52.09
N ASP A 313 -17.19 18.60 -53.15
CA ASP A 313 -18.24 17.65 -53.55
C ASP A 313 -17.67 16.22 -53.87
N LEU A 314 -18.43 15.14 -54.15
CA LEU A 314 -19.57 15.06 -55.09
C LEU A 314 -20.40 13.75 -55.01
N GLU A 315 -21.70 13.92 -55.25
CA GLU A 315 -22.78 13.01 -55.70
C GLU A 315 -22.83 11.47 -55.44
N ARG A 316 -23.94 11.09 -54.80
CA ARG A 316 -25.01 10.18 -55.30
C ARG A 316 -24.71 9.21 -56.46
N ARG A 317 -24.99 7.91 -56.23
CA ARG A 317 -25.92 7.13 -57.10
C ARG A 317 -26.51 5.89 -56.41
N ILE A 318 -27.55 5.32 -57.04
CA ILE A 318 -28.54 4.40 -56.43
C ILE A 318 -28.99 3.37 -57.48
N HIS A 319 -28.87 2.05 -57.24
CA HIS A 319 -30.01 1.09 -57.31
C HIS A 319 -29.68 -0.36 -56.87
N ARG A 320 -30.77 -1.11 -56.64
CA ARG A 320 -30.89 -2.51 -56.20
C ARG A 320 -30.42 -3.54 -57.25
N ASN A 321 -30.11 -4.77 -56.81
CA ASN A 321 -30.96 -5.91 -57.22
C ASN A 321 -30.93 -7.14 -56.27
N ARG A 322 -31.88 -8.07 -56.46
CA ARG A 322 -32.15 -9.28 -55.63
C ARG A 322 -31.48 -10.55 -56.18
N LYS A 323 -31.24 -11.56 -55.30
CA LYS A 323 -31.57 -13.00 -55.55
C LYS A 323 -31.43 -13.89 -54.30
N ALA A 324 -32.18 -15.00 -54.28
CA ALA A 324 -32.22 -16.11 -53.31
C ALA A 324 -33.17 -17.21 -53.89
N PRO A 325 -33.41 -18.39 -53.28
CA PRO A 325 -32.63 -19.22 -52.33
C PRO A 325 -32.18 -20.55 -53.02
N PRO A 326 -31.78 -21.66 -52.33
CA PRO A 326 -32.71 -22.60 -51.63
C PRO A 326 -32.11 -23.20 -50.31
N ARG A 327 -32.58 -24.34 -49.74
CA ARG A 327 -33.88 -24.78 -49.16
C ARG A 327 -33.74 -26.29 -48.77
N HIS A 328 -34.58 -26.83 -47.85
CA HIS A 328 -34.67 -28.26 -47.37
C HIS A 328 -33.62 -28.68 -46.31
N GLN A 329 -33.83 -29.62 -45.35
CA GLN A 329 -34.97 -30.30 -44.65
C GLN A 329 -34.35 -31.23 -43.56
N ASP A 330 -34.99 -31.86 -42.56
CA ASP A 330 -36.29 -31.75 -41.86
C ASP A 330 -36.20 -32.47 -40.48
N THR A 331 -37.34 -32.68 -39.81
CA THR A 331 -37.67 -33.62 -38.70
C THR A 331 -37.69 -33.08 -37.25
N LYS A 332 -38.89 -33.22 -36.66
CA LYS A 332 -39.17 -33.49 -35.22
C LYS A 332 -39.95 -34.82 -35.16
N PRO A 333 -40.38 -35.29 -33.97
CA PRO A 333 -41.79 -35.05 -33.66
C PRO A 333 -42.15 -34.81 -32.17
N THR A 334 -43.24 -34.05 -31.95
CA THR A 334 -44.33 -34.22 -30.94
C THR A 334 -44.04 -34.46 -29.44
N THR A 335 -44.78 -33.90 -28.46
CA THR A 335 -46.10 -33.18 -28.46
C THR A 335 -46.13 -32.13 -27.29
N HIS A 336 -47.20 -31.64 -26.63
CA HIS A 336 -48.66 -31.93 -26.64
C HIS A 336 -49.57 -30.69 -26.48
N LYS A 337 -49.93 -30.30 -25.25
CA LYS A 337 -51.06 -29.42 -24.89
C LYS A 337 -50.79 -28.72 -23.54
N ALA A 338 -51.56 -27.73 -23.05
CA ALA A 338 -52.25 -26.57 -23.66
C ALA A 338 -53.12 -25.91 -22.57
N CYS A 339 -53.16 -24.57 -22.46
CA CYS A 339 -54.37 -23.87 -21.99
C CYS A 339 -54.38 -22.36 -22.36
N HIS A 340 -55.56 -21.76 -22.23
CA HIS A 340 -55.86 -20.33 -22.36
C HIS A 340 -55.69 -19.63 -20.97
N SER A 341 -55.81 -18.31 -20.78
CA SER A 341 -56.71 -17.36 -21.47
C SER A 341 -56.36 -15.87 -21.45
N LYS A 342 -56.81 -15.24 -22.56
CA LYS A 342 -57.30 -13.86 -22.77
C LYS A 342 -57.01 -12.75 -21.73
N SER A 343 -56.36 -11.72 -22.27
CA SER A 343 -56.46 -10.30 -21.94
C SER A 343 -57.85 -9.75 -21.62
N LEU A 344 -57.91 -8.67 -20.83
CA LEU A 344 -59.09 -7.82 -20.67
C LEU A 344 -58.68 -6.33 -20.64
N ARG A 345 -59.36 -5.49 -21.45
CA ARG A 345 -59.27 -4.01 -21.43
C ARG A 345 -60.60 -3.46 -20.93
N ILE A 346 -60.61 -2.58 -19.93
CA ILE A 346 -61.67 -1.59 -19.70
C ILE A 346 -60.99 -0.24 -19.37
N SER A 347 -61.70 0.88 -19.59
CA SER A 347 -61.15 2.24 -19.58
C SER A 347 -62.10 3.25 -18.91
N ARG A 348 -61.55 4.45 -18.65
CA ARG A 348 -62.20 5.77 -18.43
C ARG A 348 -62.58 6.22 -17.00
N GLN A 349 -61.98 7.37 -16.67
CA GLN A 349 -62.61 8.63 -16.17
C GLN A 349 -63.38 8.63 -14.84
N GLY A 350 -62.87 9.47 -13.92
CA GLY A 350 -63.61 10.17 -12.86
C GLY A 350 -62.94 11.52 -12.62
N THR A 351 -63.69 12.59 -12.31
CA THR A 351 -63.22 13.99 -12.45
C THR A 351 -63.52 14.92 -11.28
N GLN A 352 -62.49 15.71 -10.93
CA GLN A 352 -62.53 17.08 -10.38
C GLN A 352 -63.16 17.39 -9.00
N ARG A 353 -62.62 18.50 -8.43
CA ARG A 353 -63.07 19.36 -7.31
C ARG A 353 -62.60 18.99 -5.89
N ALA A 354 -62.45 19.95 -4.97
CA ALA A 354 -61.56 21.15 -4.95
C ALA A 354 -61.79 21.98 -3.67
N TRP A 355 -60.74 22.15 -2.85
CA TRP A 355 -60.56 23.27 -1.88
C TRP A 355 -61.63 23.35 -0.74
N PRO A 356 -61.49 24.20 0.31
CA PRO A 356 -60.51 25.28 0.51
C PRO A 356 -59.70 25.25 1.83
N SER A 357 -58.83 26.27 1.95
CA SER A 357 -57.99 26.61 3.10
C SER A 357 -58.68 27.52 4.13
N ALA A 358 -58.25 27.46 5.40
CA ALA A 358 -58.40 28.56 6.36
C ALA A 358 -57.18 28.64 7.32
N ARG A 359 -56.91 29.83 7.86
CA ARG A 359 -55.91 30.10 8.92
C ARG A 359 -56.65 30.40 10.24
N PHE A 360 -55.98 30.26 11.39
CA PHE A 360 -55.96 31.30 12.44
C PHE A 360 -54.77 31.09 13.41
N THR A 361 -54.69 31.89 14.48
CA THR A 361 -53.43 32.35 15.08
C THR A 361 -53.54 32.55 16.61
N THR A 362 -52.39 32.76 17.27
CA THR A 362 -52.10 33.72 18.38
C THR A 362 -51.89 33.23 19.84
N LEU A 363 -50.70 33.59 20.38
CA LEU A 363 -50.31 34.01 21.76
C LEU A 363 -50.39 33.09 23.01
N GLY A 364 -49.40 33.25 23.91
CA GLY A 364 -49.39 32.74 25.31
C GLY A 364 -48.00 32.84 26.02
N LEU A 365 -47.81 33.82 26.92
CA LEU A 365 -46.56 34.20 27.65
C LEU A 365 -46.43 33.49 29.04
N LEU A 366 -45.36 33.57 29.87
CA LEU A 366 -44.05 34.29 29.85
C LEU A 366 -42.85 33.38 30.29
N TYR A 367 -42.10 33.40 31.41
CA TYR A 367 -41.92 34.31 32.58
C TYR A 367 -40.51 34.18 33.29
N ASN A 368 -39.70 35.25 33.24
CA ASN A 368 -38.59 35.73 34.11
C ASN A 368 -37.39 34.89 34.66
N GLY A 369 -36.22 35.58 34.67
CA GLY A 369 -35.05 35.38 35.54
C GLY A 369 -33.95 36.45 35.25
N ILE A 370 -33.40 37.15 36.26
CA ILE A 370 -32.61 38.41 36.07
C ILE A 370 -31.30 38.45 36.89
N GLY A 371 -30.23 39.05 36.33
CA GLY A 371 -29.01 39.48 37.06
C GLY A 371 -28.23 40.57 36.30
N ARG A 372 -27.58 41.52 37.01
CA ARG A 372 -26.93 42.72 36.42
C ARG A 372 -25.55 43.07 37.04
N SER A 373 -24.67 43.63 36.21
CA SER A 373 -23.66 44.70 36.48
C SER A 373 -22.69 44.65 37.68
N GLY A 374 -21.39 44.91 37.41
CA GLY A 374 -20.38 45.30 38.42
C GLY A 374 -19.11 45.91 37.79
N PHE A 375 -18.65 47.07 38.28
CA PHE A 375 -17.63 47.95 37.66
C PHE A 375 -16.33 48.03 38.51
N VAL A 376 -15.27 48.68 38.00
CA VAL A 376 -14.12 49.28 38.75
C VAL A 376 -13.08 48.31 39.37
N GLN A 377 -11.79 48.64 39.62
CA GLN A 377 -10.74 49.45 38.93
C GLN A 377 -9.38 49.27 39.67
N ARG A 378 -8.25 49.64 39.02
CA ARG A 378 -6.93 50.07 39.57
C ARG A 378 -5.76 49.07 39.80
N ARG A 379 -4.60 49.51 39.27
CA ARG A 379 -3.17 49.26 39.61
C ARG A 379 -2.87 49.59 41.10
N PRO A 380 -1.74 49.19 41.76
CA PRO A 380 -0.34 49.34 41.24
C PRO A 380 0.80 48.42 41.80
N GLY A 381 2.06 48.66 41.37
CA GLY A 381 3.22 48.58 42.29
C GLY A 381 4.56 47.98 41.81
N ARG A 382 5.57 48.86 41.55
CA ARG A 382 7.04 48.80 41.86
C ARG A 382 7.79 47.42 41.83
N ARG A 383 8.87 47.20 41.05
CA ARG A 383 10.27 47.75 41.08
C ARG A 383 11.12 47.44 42.35
N TRP A 384 12.18 46.63 42.19
CA TRP A 384 13.64 46.79 42.51
C TRP A 384 14.37 45.55 41.91
N ARG A 385 15.59 45.48 41.33
CA ARG A 385 16.76 46.38 41.03
C ARG A 385 17.98 46.25 41.97
N ILE A 386 19.20 46.25 41.37
CA ILE A 386 20.60 46.20 41.91
C ILE A 386 21.22 44.77 41.92
N GLY A 387 22.46 44.51 41.43
CA GLY A 387 23.36 45.27 40.51
C GLY A 387 24.80 45.55 41.02
N ARG A 388 25.71 45.92 40.07
CA ARG A 388 27.13 46.41 40.16
C ARG A 388 28.23 45.41 39.73
N LYS A 389 29.47 45.79 39.29
CA LYS A 389 30.07 46.98 38.58
C LYS A 389 31.61 46.71 38.37
N ILE A 390 32.31 47.53 37.54
CA ILE A 390 33.75 47.97 37.61
C ILE A 390 34.68 47.60 36.40
N GLU A 391 34.75 48.54 35.43
CA GLU A 391 35.93 49.32 34.91
C GLU A 391 37.15 48.82 34.06
N LEU A 392 37.48 49.69 33.08
CA LEU A 392 38.81 50.13 32.53
C LEU A 392 39.52 49.41 31.34
N GLY A 393 40.52 50.11 30.74
CA GLY A 393 41.11 49.89 29.39
C GLY A 393 42.65 49.71 29.34
N ALA A 394 43.39 50.00 28.25
CA ALA A 394 43.08 50.69 26.97
C ALA A 394 44.05 50.31 25.79
N THR A 395 44.02 51.05 24.67
CA THR A 395 44.85 50.93 23.42
C THR A 395 46.13 51.83 23.49
N PRO A 396 46.92 52.18 22.43
CA PRO A 396 46.94 51.83 20.98
C PRO A 396 48.36 51.61 20.33
N MET A 397 48.46 51.47 18.99
CA MET A 397 49.20 52.43 18.12
C MET A 397 49.14 52.12 16.59
N THR A 398 49.38 53.18 15.79
CA THR A 398 49.66 53.19 14.32
C THR A 398 50.85 54.12 14.06
N PRO A 399 51.42 54.23 12.83
CA PRO A 399 51.10 55.45 12.04
C PRO A 399 51.15 55.34 10.49
N ARG A 400 50.84 56.49 9.85
CA ARG A 400 50.61 56.80 8.43
C ARG A 400 51.88 57.04 7.57
N CYS A 401 51.72 57.14 6.23
CA CYS A 401 51.96 58.33 5.36
C CYS A 401 52.16 57.95 3.86
N ALA A 402 52.07 58.82 2.82
CA ALA A 402 51.29 60.05 2.54
C ALA A 402 51.54 60.54 1.08
N ALA A 403 50.64 61.40 0.52
CA ALA A 403 50.74 62.16 -0.76
C ALA A 403 50.80 61.33 -2.08
N GLY A 404 50.56 61.89 -3.30
CA GLY A 404 50.28 63.27 -3.74
C GLY A 404 49.50 63.33 -5.09
N TRP A 405 49.31 64.53 -5.68
CA TRP A 405 48.28 64.83 -6.71
C TRP A 405 48.79 65.27 -8.11
N ASN A 406 47.83 65.43 -9.05
CA ASN A 406 47.80 66.32 -10.24
C ASN A 406 48.45 65.82 -11.57
N SER A 407 47.92 66.13 -12.77
CA SER A 407 46.62 66.78 -13.13
C SER A 407 46.28 66.79 -14.64
N TRP A 408 44.96 66.91 -14.94
CA TRP A 408 44.33 67.63 -16.08
C TRP A 408 44.05 66.94 -17.45
N PRO A 409 43.06 67.43 -18.25
CA PRO A 409 42.20 66.58 -19.10
C PRO A 409 41.95 67.10 -20.54
N ILE A 410 41.04 66.46 -21.31
CA ILE A 410 39.92 67.06 -22.09
C ILE A 410 39.21 65.97 -22.95
N ALA A 411 38.03 66.28 -23.50
CA ALA A 411 36.98 65.34 -23.87
C ALA A 411 36.77 65.09 -25.39
N PHE A 412 35.88 64.12 -25.67
CA PHE A 412 34.84 64.11 -26.71
C PHE A 412 35.06 63.49 -28.12
N VAL A 413 34.14 62.55 -28.40
CA VAL A 413 33.41 62.26 -29.67
C VAL A 413 34.02 61.36 -30.75
N ALA A 414 33.12 60.54 -31.29
CA ALA A 414 33.30 59.41 -32.19
C ALA A 414 33.19 59.76 -33.69
N ALA A 415 33.52 58.76 -34.53
CA ALA A 415 32.86 58.54 -35.83
C ALA A 415 32.88 57.03 -36.20
N LEU A 416 32.08 56.65 -37.20
CA LEU A 416 31.76 55.25 -37.56
C LEU A 416 32.69 54.62 -38.62
N SER A 417 32.81 53.29 -38.52
CA SER A 417 32.80 52.28 -39.61
C SER A 417 33.68 52.40 -40.88
N VAL A 418 34.40 51.31 -41.19
CA VAL A 418 34.54 50.73 -42.54
C VAL A 418 34.83 49.22 -42.42
N MET A 419 34.62 48.43 -43.49
CA MET A 419 34.73 46.96 -43.50
C MET A 419 36.18 46.44 -43.66
N GLY A 420 36.39 45.14 -43.41
CA GLY A 420 37.72 44.47 -43.41
C GLY A 420 38.33 44.21 -44.80
N PRO A 421 39.48 43.50 -44.84
CA PRO A 421 39.42 42.02 -44.83
C PRO A 421 40.47 41.32 -43.93
N SER A 422 40.51 39.99 -43.97
CA SER A 422 41.37 39.13 -43.13
C SER A 422 42.82 38.98 -43.64
N ALA A 423 43.78 38.89 -42.72
CA ALA A 423 45.09 38.26 -42.95
C ALA A 423 45.74 37.75 -41.64
N ALA A 424 46.52 36.66 -41.75
CA ALA A 424 47.55 36.16 -40.84
C ALA A 424 47.36 36.29 -39.30
N GLY A 425 47.14 35.17 -38.63
CA GLY A 425 47.10 35.11 -37.16
C GLY A 425 48.50 35.12 -36.50
N LYS A 426 48.55 35.60 -35.24
CA LYS A 426 49.60 35.22 -34.28
C LYS A 426 49.00 34.25 -33.28
N ALA A 427 49.60 33.07 -33.14
CA ALA A 427 49.18 32.11 -32.14
C ALA A 427 49.52 32.62 -30.73
N SER A 428 48.53 33.12 -30.00
CA SER A 428 48.67 33.33 -28.56
C SER A 428 48.83 31.96 -27.90
N ALA A 429 50.04 31.69 -27.40
CA ALA A 429 50.32 30.52 -26.59
C ALA A 429 49.53 30.65 -25.29
N THR A 430 48.34 30.05 -25.26
CA THR A 430 47.46 30.08 -24.09
C THR A 430 48.12 29.29 -22.97
N GLU A 431 48.65 30.02 -21.99
CA GLU A 431 49.26 29.48 -20.79
C GLU A 431 48.27 28.51 -20.13
N LYS A 432 48.60 27.22 -20.14
CA LYS A 432 47.70 26.18 -19.63
C LYS A 432 47.60 26.35 -18.12
N ALA A 433 46.48 26.89 -17.67
CA ALA A 433 46.14 27.01 -16.25
C ALA A 433 46.48 25.70 -15.51
N PRO A 434 47.18 25.77 -14.36
CA PRO A 434 47.77 24.62 -13.71
C PRO A 434 46.72 23.53 -13.45
N ARG A 435 47.07 22.28 -13.75
CA ARG A 435 46.18 21.14 -13.51
C ARG A 435 45.87 21.05 -12.00
N PRO A 436 44.60 20.84 -11.60
CA PRO A 436 44.27 20.56 -10.20
C PRO A 436 45.08 19.36 -9.68
N PRO A 437 45.46 19.32 -8.39
CA PRO A 437 46.20 18.19 -7.84
C PRO A 437 45.34 16.91 -7.82
N VAL A 438 46.00 15.76 -7.77
CA VAL A 438 45.33 14.45 -7.63
C VAL A 438 44.48 14.45 -6.35
N GLY A 439 43.24 13.97 -6.45
CA GLY A 439 42.27 13.95 -5.36
C GLY A 439 41.39 15.22 -5.21
N ALA A 440 41.72 16.32 -5.89
CA ALA A 440 40.88 17.52 -5.90
C ALA A 440 39.52 17.29 -6.59
N ASN A 441 38.47 17.99 -6.15
CA ASN A 441 37.18 18.02 -6.85
C ASN A 441 37.33 18.81 -8.17
N VAL A 442 37.24 18.13 -9.31
CA VAL A 442 37.26 18.73 -10.65
C VAL A 442 35.87 19.05 -11.19
N ALA A 443 34.81 18.69 -10.47
CA ALA A 443 33.44 19.13 -10.76
C ALA A 443 33.10 20.50 -10.15
N LEU A 444 33.95 21.07 -9.28
CA LEU A 444 33.69 22.37 -8.65
C LEU A 444 33.52 23.49 -9.69
N GLY A 445 32.34 24.11 -9.73
CA GLY A 445 31.95 25.12 -10.72
C GLY A 445 31.75 24.58 -12.15
N ALA A 446 31.72 23.27 -12.34
CA ALA A 446 31.46 22.64 -13.64
C ALA A 446 29.98 22.79 -14.05
N LYS A 447 29.70 22.73 -15.35
CA LYS A 447 28.32 22.75 -15.84
C LYS A 447 27.73 21.35 -15.76
N TYR A 448 26.46 21.23 -15.41
CA TYR A 448 25.75 19.94 -15.43
C TYR A 448 24.37 20.06 -16.07
N THR A 449 23.74 18.90 -16.29
CA THR A 449 22.38 18.77 -16.81
C THR A 449 21.58 17.78 -15.96
N LEU A 450 20.28 18.03 -15.82
CA LEU A 450 19.36 17.25 -14.98
C LEU A 450 18.27 16.57 -15.82
N TRP A 451 18.04 15.29 -15.58
CA TRP A 451 16.91 14.54 -16.14
C TRP A 451 16.26 13.61 -15.10
N PRO A 452 14.94 13.59 -14.93
CA PRO A 452 14.01 14.62 -15.42
C PRO A 452 14.34 15.98 -14.79
N GLN A 453 13.70 17.06 -15.23
CA GLN A 453 13.80 18.33 -14.52
C GLN A 453 13.28 18.16 -13.08
N PRO A 454 13.89 18.83 -12.08
CA PRO A 454 13.42 18.81 -10.70
C PRO A 454 11.94 19.20 -10.61
N ASN A 455 11.20 18.51 -9.76
CA ASN A 455 9.75 18.64 -9.68
C ASN A 455 9.20 18.54 -8.25
N TYR A 456 10.07 18.60 -7.23
CA TYR A 456 9.65 18.58 -5.84
C TYR A 456 9.50 20.02 -5.31
N PRO A 457 8.26 20.52 -5.13
CA PRO A 457 7.98 21.96 -5.13
C PRO A 457 8.56 22.73 -3.93
N TYR A 458 8.87 22.04 -2.83
CA TYR A 458 9.46 22.69 -1.66
C TYR A 458 10.94 23.05 -1.87
N CYS A 459 11.72 22.19 -2.53
CA CYS A 459 13.14 22.43 -2.75
C CYS A 459 13.45 23.02 -4.14
N THR A 460 12.79 22.57 -5.22
CA THR A 460 13.05 23.06 -6.59
C THR A 460 12.96 24.60 -6.74
N ASP A 461 14.00 25.21 -7.33
CA ASP A 461 14.04 26.62 -7.75
C ASP A 461 15.12 26.86 -8.85
N PRO A 462 15.25 28.08 -9.45
CA PRO A 462 16.23 28.36 -10.51
C PRO A 462 17.70 28.04 -10.18
N GLY A 463 18.09 27.99 -8.90
CA GLY A 463 19.42 27.57 -8.44
C GLY A 463 19.77 26.12 -8.76
N ASP A 464 18.77 25.25 -9.00
CA ASP A 464 18.92 23.84 -9.38
C ASP A 464 19.83 23.63 -10.60
N ALA A 465 20.03 24.66 -11.43
CA ALA A 465 20.89 24.62 -12.62
C ALA A 465 22.40 24.81 -12.35
N ALA A 466 22.82 25.16 -11.12
CA ALA A 466 24.22 25.38 -10.77
C ALA A 466 24.66 24.86 -9.39
N GLN A 467 23.74 24.68 -8.43
CA GLN A 467 24.09 24.44 -7.03
C GLN A 467 24.76 23.09 -6.72
N LEU A 468 24.50 22.01 -7.48
CA LEU A 468 25.06 20.67 -7.21
C LEU A 468 26.59 20.54 -7.44
N THR A 469 27.26 21.63 -7.72
CA THR A 469 28.70 21.69 -8.01
C THR A 469 29.34 22.94 -7.40
N ASP A 470 28.66 23.63 -6.48
CA ASP A 470 29.15 24.91 -5.93
C ASP A 470 30.08 24.73 -4.72
N GLY A 471 30.24 23.49 -4.23
CA GLY A 471 31.12 23.12 -3.13
C GLY A 471 30.54 23.39 -1.74
N ARG A 472 29.25 23.73 -1.63
CA ARG A 472 28.52 23.83 -0.36
C ARG A 472 27.87 22.48 -0.02
N SER A 473 27.18 22.41 1.11
CA SER A 473 26.37 21.26 1.50
C SER A 473 25.23 21.69 2.40
N THR A 474 24.06 21.09 2.24
CA THR A 474 22.88 21.37 3.06
C THR A 474 23.03 20.70 4.42
N THR A 475 22.91 21.47 5.50
CA THR A 475 22.89 20.98 6.89
C THR A 475 21.49 20.94 7.50
N ASN A 476 20.52 21.55 6.83
CA ASN A 476 19.11 21.59 7.23
C ASN A 476 18.35 20.34 6.75
N TYR A 477 17.02 20.43 6.71
CA TYR A 477 16.13 19.35 6.31
C TYR A 477 15.90 19.37 4.79
N PHE A 478 16.45 18.38 4.09
CA PHE A 478 16.56 18.31 2.62
C PHE A 478 15.23 18.51 1.87
N TRP A 479 14.08 18.11 2.44
CA TRP A 479 12.78 18.26 1.78
C TRP A 479 12.23 19.70 1.83
N THR A 480 12.97 20.65 2.40
CA THR A 480 12.52 22.04 2.60
C THR A 480 13.60 23.09 2.39
N ASP A 481 14.86 22.70 2.24
CA ASP A 481 15.93 23.63 1.90
C ASP A 481 15.96 23.90 0.39
N LYS A 482 16.46 25.07 0.01
CA LYS A 482 16.70 25.46 -1.39
C LYS A 482 18.04 24.99 -1.91
N GLY A 483 19.04 24.78 -1.04
CA GLY A 483 20.32 24.14 -1.37
C GLY A 483 20.23 22.63 -1.68
N THR A 484 19.08 22.13 -2.13
CA THR A 484 18.84 20.70 -2.39
C THR A 484 17.97 20.54 -3.64
N VAL A 485 18.48 19.82 -4.64
CA VAL A 485 17.70 19.40 -5.81
C VAL A 485 16.90 18.15 -5.46
N GLY A 486 15.63 18.10 -5.84
CA GLY A 486 14.73 17.01 -5.47
C GLY A 486 13.71 16.62 -6.53
N TRP A 487 13.35 15.34 -6.52
CA TRP A 487 12.38 14.73 -7.43
C TRP A 487 11.32 13.93 -6.68
N THR A 488 10.11 13.92 -7.25
CA THR A 488 8.97 13.09 -6.83
C THR A 488 8.39 12.32 -8.02
N GLY A 489 8.11 11.03 -7.83
CA GLY A 489 7.55 10.14 -8.87
C GLY A 489 8.46 9.82 -10.05
N ALA A 490 9.73 10.27 -10.02
CA ALA A 490 10.72 9.93 -11.04
C ALA A 490 11.17 8.46 -10.88
N PRO A 491 11.21 7.66 -11.96
CA PRO A 491 11.66 6.26 -11.88
C PRO A 491 13.16 6.17 -11.56
N TYR A 492 13.93 7.14 -12.02
CA TYR A 492 15.32 7.43 -11.68
C TYR A 492 15.60 8.90 -12.01
N ALA A 493 16.64 9.48 -11.41
CA ALA A 493 17.10 10.83 -11.71
C ALA A 493 18.59 10.82 -12.09
N VAL A 494 18.99 11.77 -12.93
CA VAL A 494 20.28 11.77 -13.62
C VAL A 494 20.89 13.16 -13.54
N VAL A 495 22.07 13.26 -12.92
CA VAL A 495 22.95 14.43 -13.00
C VAL A 495 24.09 14.09 -13.96
N THR A 496 24.25 14.81 -15.06
CA THR A 496 25.42 14.65 -15.96
C THR A 496 26.26 15.92 -15.96
N VAL A 497 27.44 15.85 -15.33
CA VAL A 497 28.44 16.91 -15.22
C VAL A 497 29.35 16.90 -16.45
N ASP A 498 29.69 18.07 -16.99
CA ASP A 498 30.69 18.29 -18.04
C ASP A 498 31.92 18.99 -17.44
N LEU A 499 33.03 18.24 -17.35
CA LEU A 499 34.33 18.73 -16.86
C LEU A 499 35.06 19.60 -17.89
N GLY A 500 34.45 19.89 -19.05
CA GLY A 500 34.97 20.71 -20.15
C GLY A 500 36.04 20.02 -21.01
N ARG A 501 36.79 19.07 -20.44
CA ARG A 501 37.83 18.26 -21.10
C ARG A 501 37.86 16.86 -20.50
N ILE A 502 38.49 15.90 -21.20
CA ILE A 502 38.74 14.57 -20.64
C ILE A 502 39.72 14.70 -19.48
N GLU A 503 39.35 14.20 -18.32
CA GLU A 503 40.16 14.20 -17.10
C GLU A 503 40.35 12.78 -16.54
N PRO A 504 41.43 12.53 -15.79
CA PRO A 504 41.61 11.29 -15.03
C PRO A 504 40.73 11.33 -13.77
N ILE A 505 40.04 10.25 -13.46
CA ILE A 505 39.06 10.17 -12.39
C ILE A 505 39.47 9.05 -11.42
N SER A 506 39.82 9.42 -10.18
CA SER A 506 40.04 8.45 -9.09
C SER A 506 38.74 8.00 -8.45
N GLY A 507 37.73 8.88 -8.39
CA GLY A 507 36.46 8.58 -7.74
C GLY A 507 35.45 9.71 -7.83
N VAL A 508 34.37 9.58 -7.07
CA VAL A 508 33.25 10.53 -7.01
C VAL A 508 32.65 10.58 -5.61
N ALA A 509 31.90 11.63 -5.31
CA ALA A 509 30.98 11.67 -4.18
C ALA A 509 29.62 12.24 -4.57
N LEU A 510 28.60 11.90 -3.78
CA LEU A 510 27.26 12.46 -3.85
C LEU A 510 26.68 12.53 -2.45
N THR A 511 26.11 13.67 -2.06
CA THR A 511 25.47 13.84 -0.75
C THR A 511 23.95 13.76 -0.87
N THR A 512 23.31 12.99 0.01
CA THR A 512 21.88 12.69 -0.02
C THR A 512 21.35 12.47 1.40
N ALA A 513 20.03 12.41 1.57
CA ALA A 513 19.38 12.15 2.84
C ALA A 513 18.20 11.20 2.68
N ALA A 514 17.87 10.44 3.74
CA ALA A 514 16.64 9.64 3.82
C ALA A 514 16.31 9.23 5.26
N GLY A 515 15.26 8.43 5.45
CA GLY A 515 14.95 7.73 6.70
C GLY A 515 13.77 8.31 7.50
N THR A 516 12.97 9.18 6.90
CA THR A 516 11.73 9.73 7.46
C THR A 516 10.81 10.23 6.34
N ALA A 517 9.56 10.60 6.67
CA ALA A 517 8.60 11.22 5.75
C ALA A 517 8.32 10.46 4.43
N GLY A 518 8.56 9.14 4.40
CA GLY A 518 8.45 8.32 3.18
C GLY A 518 9.67 8.40 2.24
N VAL A 519 10.70 9.17 2.58
CA VAL A 519 11.96 9.21 1.83
C VAL A 519 12.85 8.05 2.28
N VAL A 520 13.20 7.18 1.33
CA VAL A 520 14.04 5.99 1.53
C VAL A 520 15.39 6.17 0.86
N TRP A 521 16.42 5.51 1.38
CA TRP A 521 17.75 5.56 0.79
C TRP A 521 17.73 5.02 -0.66
N PRO A 522 18.55 5.56 -1.58
CA PRO A 522 18.59 5.10 -2.96
C PRO A 522 18.95 3.60 -3.03
N ALA A 523 18.40 2.93 -4.04
CA ALA A 523 18.78 1.56 -4.36
C ALA A 523 20.25 1.56 -4.79
N SER A 524 20.56 2.20 -5.90
CA SER A 524 21.90 2.37 -6.44
C SER A 524 22.07 3.77 -7.02
N ILE A 525 23.32 4.18 -7.18
CA ILE A 525 23.71 5.37 -7.91
C ILE A 525 24.77 4.92 -8.90
N GLU A 526 24.31 4.52 -10.09
CA GLU A 526 25.20 4.01 -11.14
C GLU A 526 26.03 5.17 -11.70
N ILE A 527 27.34 5.02 -11.72
CA ILE A 527 28.30 6.03 -12.20
C ILE A 527 28.70 5.68 -13.63
N HIS A 528 28.39 6.56 -14.57
CA HIS A 528 28.80 6.39 -15.97
C HIS A 528 29.74 7.50 -16.42
N VAL A 529 30.77 7.16 -17.20
CA VAL A 529 31.72 8.12 -17.78
C VAL A 529 31.63 8.16 -19.31
N SER A 530 31.99 9.28 -19.93
CA SER A 530 32.02 9.45 -21.38
C SER A 530 33.05 10.50 -21.81
N ASP A 531 33.75 10.24 -22.92
CA ASP A 531 34.69 11.20 -23.54
C ASP A 531 33.96 12.20 -24.49
N ASP A 532 32.80 11.82 -25.06
CA ASP A 532 32.07 12.55 -26.11
C ASP A 532 30.67 13.08 -25.71
N GLY A 533 30.17 12.68 -24.54
CA GLY A 533 28.85 13.06 -24.03
C GLY A 533 27.68 12.26 -24.62
N LYS A 534 27.97 11.19 -25.37
CA LYS A 534 26.99 10.34 -26.07
C LYS A 534 27.21 8.86 -25.74
N SER A 535 28.46 8.44 -25.85
CA SER A 535 28.96 7.08 -25.65
C SER A 535 29.38 6.91 -24.20
N PHE A 536 28.48 6.37 -23.36
CA PHE A 536 28.73 6.19 -21.92
C PHE A 536 29.21 4.79 -21.57
N ARG A 537 29.98 4.67 -20.48
CA ARG A 537 30.44 3.41 -19.89
C ARG A 537 30.13 3.38 -18.39
N ASP A 538 29.49 2.30 -17.95
CA ASP A 538 29.15 1.98 -16.56
C ASP A 538 30.41 1.51 -15.81
N VAL A 539 30.84 2.29 -14.82
CA VAL A 539 32.06 2.08 -14.03
C VAL A 539 31.79 1.76 -12.55
N GLY A 540 30.53 1.57 -12.14
CA GLY A 540 30.16 1.05 -10.82
C GLY A 540 29.07 1.82 -10.06
N ASP A 541 28.54 1.18 -9.02
CA ASP A 541 27.51 1.72 -8.12
C ASP A 541 28.15 2.38 -6.89
N LEU A 542 27.92 3.69 -6.73
CA LEU A 542 28.40 4.46 -5.58
C LEU A 542 27.74 4.03 -4.25
N VAL A 543 26.53 3.47 -4.27
CA VAL A 543 25.87 2.94 -3.05
C VAL A 543 26.55 1.67 -2.57
N ALA A 544 26.80 0.69 -3.45
CA ALA A 544 27.53 -0.53 -3.11
C ALA A 544 28.95 -0.22 -2.60
N LEU A 545 29.67 0.70 -3.26
CA LEU A 545 31.01 1.13 -2.83
C LEU A 545 31.00 1.82 -1.46
N ASP A 546 30.02 2.68 -1.19
CA ASP A 546 29.92 3.36 0.10
C ASP A 546 29.49 2.43 1.24
N LEU A 547 28.52 1.53 1.01
CA LEU A 547 28.06 0.55 2.00
C LEU A 547 29.18 -0.44 2.39
N LYS A 548 30.02 -0.85 1.43
CA LYS A 548 31.23 -1.66 1.67
C LYS A 548 32.23 -0.97 2.61
N ARG A 549 32.24 0.38 2.66
CA ARG A 549 33.20 1.19 3.40
C ARG A 549 32.67 1.75 4.73
N GLN A 550 31.47 2.32 4.72
CA GLN A 550 30.85 2.97 5.89
C GLN A 550 29.84 2.06 6.62
N GLY A 551 29.56 0.87 6.09
CA GLY A 551 28.56 -0.04 6.65
C GLY A 551 27.11 0.37 6.33
N PRO A 552 26.12 -0.23 7.01
CA PRO A 552 24.70 -0.12 6.68
C PRO A 552 24.13 1.29 6.81
N TRP A 553 22.91 1.49 6.30
CA TRP A 553 22.21 2.77 6.38
C TRP A 553 21.90 3.20 7.83
N PRO A 554 21.94 4.51 8.14
CA PRO A 554 21.45 5.05 9.42
C PRO A 554 19.98 4.73 9.69
N LYS A 555 19.61 4.67 10.98
CA LYS A 555 18.22 4.54 11.43
C LYS A 555 17.62 5.93 11.66
N GLY A 556 16.41 6.17 11.12
CA GLY A 556 15.78 7.49 11.15
C GLY A 556 16.40 8.47 10.14
N TYR A 557 16.02 9.75 10.21
CA TYR A 557 16.58 10.78 9.33
C TYR A 557 18.08 10.92 9.51
N ALA A 558 18.83 10.84 8.42
CA ALA A 558 20.21 11.28 8.36
C ALA A 558 20.54 11.83 6.96
N ILE A 559 21.55 12.70 6.93
CA ILE A 559 22.28 13.08 5.72
C ILE A 559 23.50 12.17 5.63
N ARG A 560 23.83 11.65 4.45
CA ARG A 560 25.02 10.81 4.20
C ARG A 560 25.66 11.20 2.88
N ARG A 561 26.93 11.56 2.95
CA ARG A 561 27.81 11.75 1.81
C ARG A 561 28.42 10.41 1.42
N LEU A 562 28.06 9.93 0.24
CA LEU A 562 28.54 8.67 -0.35
C LEU A 562 29.86 8.94 -1.07
N VAL A 563 30.92 8.15 -0.83
CA VAL A 563 32.27 8.47 -1.35
C VAL A 563 33.03 7.24 -1.87
N ALA A 564 33.26 7.20 -3.19
CA ALA A 564 34.19 6.29 -3.85
C ALA A 564 35.52 7.00 -4.18
N ARG A 565 36.65 6.30 -4.03
CA ARG A 565 38.01 6.78 -4.43
C ARG A 565 38.82 5.74 -5.23
N GLU A 566 38.14 4.72 -5.74
CA GLU A 566 38.72 3.51 -6.33
C GLU A 566 38.19 3.17 -7.74
N LEU A 567 37.67 4.17 -8.49
CA LEU A 567 37.11 3.97 -9.85
C LEU A 567 38.16 3.84 -10.95
N ALA A 568 39.35 4.44 -10.77
CA ALA A 568 40.51 4.32 -11.67
C ALA A 568 40.21 4.47 -13.18
N THR A 569 39.44 5.49 -13.56
CA THR A 569 38.88 5.67 -14.91
C THR A 569 39.21 7.06 -15.50
N ARG A 570 38.64 7.41 -16.66
CA ARG A 570 38.72 8.74 -17.27
C ARG A 570 37.39 9.14 -17.90
N GLY A 571 37.19 10.44 -18.13
CA GLY A 571 36.06 10.94 -18.90
C GLY A 571 36.03 12.46 -18.96
N ARG A 572 35.29 13.02 -19.91
CA ARG A 572 34.89 14.44 -19.90
C ARG A 572 33.56 14.62 -19.17
N PHE A 573 32.62 13.72 -19.40
CA PHE A 573 31.29 13.75 -18.82
C PHE A 573 31.18 12.66 -17.76
N VAL A 574 30.66 13.01 -16.58
CA VAL A 574 30.40 12.08 -15.48
C VAL A 574 28.92 12.14 -15.13
N ARG A 575 28.27 10.98 -15.13
CA ARG A 575 26.85 10.82 -14.90
C ARG A 575 26.60 10.06 -13.61
N PHE A 576 25.82 10.65 -12.71
CA PHE A 576 25.25 10.02 -11.53
C PHE A 576 23.80 9.65 -11.86
N MET A 577 23.51 8.35 -11.99
CA MET A 577 22.16 7.84 -12.23
C MET A 577 21.58 7.27 -10.93
N MET A 578 20.85 8.13 -10.21
CA MET A 578 20.21 7.83 -8.93
C MET A 578 18.94 7.00 -9.16
N ILE A 579 18.93 5.77 -8.65
CA ILE A 579 17.81 4.83 -8.73
C ILE A 579 17.17 4.72 -7.34
N PRO A 580 15.89 5.06 -7.15
CA PRO A 580 15.19 4.88 -5.88
C PRO A 580 14.82 3.41 -5.67
N LEU A 581 14.69 3.00 -4.41
CA LEU A 581 14.13 1.70 -4.03
C LEU A 581 12.75 1.48 -4.69
N ALA A 582 12.38 0.23 -4.95
CA ALA A 582 11.05 -0.06 -5.49
C ALA A 582 9.96 0.43 -4.54
N GLY A 583 8.91 1.06 -5.09
CA GLY A 583 7.91 1.79 -4.32
C GLY A 583 8.37 3.10 -3.65
N GLY A 584 9.66 3.48 -3.73
CA GLY A 584 10.17 4.73 -3.19
C GLY A 584 9.89 5.94 -4.10
N SER A 585 9.11 6.90 -3.61
CA SER A 585 8.60 8.03 -4.42
C SER A 585 9.55 9.21 -4.61
N TYR A 586 10.69 9.25 -3.90
CA TYR A 586 11.51 10.47 -3.76
C TYR A 586 13.01 10.24 -3.98
N LEU A 587 13.70 11.27 -4.48
CA LEU A 587 15.17 11.37 -4.56
C LEU A 587 15.60 12.81 -4.25
N PHE A 588 16.72 12.98 -3.55
CA PHE A 588 17.28 14.30 -3.19
C PHE A 588 18.81 14.30 -3.22
N VAL A 589 19.42 15.42 -3.62
CA VAL A 589 20.87 15.64 -3.68
C VAL A 589 21.19 17.13 -3.50
N ASP A 590 22.26 17.46 -2.77
CA ASP A 590 22.73 18.84 -2.55
C ASP A 590 24.08 19.13 -3.25
N GLU A 591 25.00 18.17 -3.33
CA GLU A 591 26.31 18.31 -4.00
C GLU A 591 26.74 17.00 -4.68
N VAL A 592 27.39 17.11 -5.86
CA VAL A 592 28.10 16.01 -6.54
C VAL A 592 29.55 16.39 -6.84
N GLU A 593 30.49 15.49 -6.54
CA GLU A 593 31.92 15.73 -6.68
C GLU A 593 32.58 14.68 -7.58
N VAL A 594 33.60 15.08 -8.34
CA VAL A 594 34.44 14.18 -9.14
C VAL A 594 35.89 14.39 -8.74
N PHE A 595 36.57 13.35 -8.25
CA PHE A 595 37.95 13.47 -7.77
C PHE A 595 38.97 13.15 -8.86
N ARG A 596 39.95 14.05 -9.05
CA ARG A 596 41.04 13.84 -10.01
C ARG A 596 41.82 12.56 -9.67
N GLY A 597 42.16 11.75 -10.68
CA GLY A 597 43.12 10.65 -10.59
C GLY A 597 44.52 10.99 -11.11
N PRO A 598 45.47 10.06 -11.07
CA PRO A 598 46.77 10.22 -11.72
C PRO A 598 46.63 10.43 -13.24
N ASP A 599 47.45 11.31 -13.82
CA ASP A 599 47.36 11.69 -15.24
C ASP A 599 47.53 10.51 -16.22
N GLU A 600 48.15 9.41 -15.77
CA GLU A 600 48.20 8.13 -16.52
C GLU A 600 46.81 7.62 -16.95
N LEU A 601 45.77 7.82 -16.13
CA LEU A 601 44.43 7.32 -16.43
C LEU A 601 43.84 7.95 -17.69
N VAL A 602 44.29 9.15 -18.08
CA VAL A 602 43.90 9.79 -19.35
C VAL A 602 44.29 8.92 -20.56
N HIS A 603 45.36 8.13 -20.45
CA HIS A 603 45.90 7.33 -21.53
C HIS A 603 45.47 5.85 -21.50
N ARG A 604 44.91 5.37 -20.38
CA ARG A 604 44.36 4.00 -20.24
C ARG A 604 42.93 3.93 -20.80
N ASP A 605 42.44 2.73 -21.10
CA ASP A 605 41.01 2.51 -21.36
C ASP A 605 40.22 2.94 -20.10
N PRO A 606 39.15 3.77 -20.20
CA PRO A 606 38.28 4.08 -19.05
C PRO A 606 37.64 2.84 -18.40
N GLY A 607 37.66 1.69 -19.05
CA GLY A 607 37.08 0.45 -18.55
C GLY A 607 35.55 0.51 -18.53
N GLY A 608 34.95 -0.23 -17.61
CA GLY A 608 33.49 -0.31 -17.49
C GLY A 608 32.79 -1.03 -18.65
N LYS A 609 31.47 -1.18 -18.55
CA LYS A 609 30.63 -1.79 -19.59
C LYS A 609 29.95 -0.69 -20.42
N PRO A 610 29.91 -0.77 -21.76
CA PRO A 610 29.16 0.19 -22.56
C PRO A 610 27.69 0.29 -22.13
N VAL A 611 27.20 1.53 -21.97
CA VAL A 611 25.80 1.83 -21.67
C VAL A 611 25.04 1.89 -22.99
N GLY A 612 24.17 0.90 -23.21
CA GLY A 612 23.18 0.89 -24.29
C GLY A 612 21.95 1.72 -23.90
N ASP A 613 20.81 1.07 -23.68
CA ASP A 613 19.61 1.75 -23.21
C ASP A 613 19.71 2.08 -21.71
N VAL A 614 19.35 3.32 -21.35
CA VAL A 614 19.24 3.76 -19.95
C VAL A 614 18.10 3.03 -19.23
N ALA A 615 17.05 2.62 -19.95
CA ALA A 615 15.98 1.79 -19.39
C ALA A 615 16.46 0.38 -19.02
N GLU A 616 17.35 -0.23 -19.82
CA GLU A 616 18.00 -1.51 -19.49
C GLU A 616 18.91 -1.37 -18.27
N VAL A 617 19.69 -0.27 -18.18
CA VAL A 617 20.51 0.00 -16.98
C VAL A 617 19.64 0.19 -15.73
N PHE A 618 18.51 0.92 -15.84
CA PHE A 618 17.56 1.08 -14.73
C PHE A 618 17.00 -0.26 -14.25
N GLN A 619 16.51 -1.11 -15.17
CA GLN A 619 15.96 -2.42 -14.85
C GLN A 619 17.03 -3.33 -14.21
N ARG A 620 18.24 -3.35 -14.81
CA ARG A 620 19.39 -4.09 -14.30
C ARG A 620 19.77 -3.64 -12.89
N GLY A 621 19.98 -2.35 -12.68
CA GLY A 621 20.36 -1.77 -11.38
C GLY A 621 19.34 -2.11 -10.29
N ARG A 622 18.04 -1.93 -10.57
CA ARG A 622 16.98 -2.28 -9.60
C ARG A 622 16.94 -3.76 -9.25
N ILE A 623 16.94 -4.67 -10.24
CA ILE A 623 16.90 -6.12 -9.98
C ILE A 623 18.16 -6.56 -9.24
N ARG A 624 19.34 -6.16 -9.71
CA ARG A 624 20.66 -6.45 -9.10
C ARG A 624 20.70 -6.03 -7.63
N ARG A 625 20.19 -4.84 -7.34
CA ARG A 625 20.20 -4.27 -5.99
C ARG A 625 19.18 -4.94 -5.07
N ALA A 626 17.98 -5.21 -5.56
CA ALA A 626 16.95 -5.91 -4.80
C ALA A 626 17.36 -7.35 -4.46
N LEU A 627 18.00 -8.06 -5.40
CA LEU A 627 18.67 -9.34 -5.17
C LEU A 627 19.73 -9.24 -4.07
N GLY A 628 20.63 -8.25 -4.14
CA GLY A 628 21.67 -8.04 -3.13
C GLY A 628 21.09 -7.73 -1.73
N HIS A 629 19.99 -6.97 -1.66
CA HIS A 629 19.26 -6.75 -0.41
C HIS A 629 18.63 -8.06 0.12
N ARG A 630 17.91 -8.79 -0.74
CA ARG A 630 17.26 -10.06 -0.41
C ARG A 630 18.26 -11.08 0.14
N PHE A 631 19.37 -11.30 -0.54
CA PHE A 631 20.40 -12.24 -0.09
C PHE A 631 21.05 -11.83 1.23
N ALA A 632 21.35 -10.55 1.43
CA ALA A 632 21.91 -10.06 2.68
C ALA A 632 20.92 -10.18 3.86
N ALA A 633 19.66 -9.81 3.65
CA ALA A 633 18.60 -9.92 4.65
C ALA A 633 18.33 -11.38 5.04
N ASP A 634 18.25 -12.28 4.05
CA ASP A 634 17.98 -13.69 4.28
C ASP A 634 19.17 -14.42 4.93
N ARG A 635 20.41 -14.04 4.57
CA ARG A 635 21.62 -14.52 5.29
C ARG A 635 21.62 -14.06 6.75
N GLN A 636 21.30 -12.79 7.00
CA GLN A 636 21.24 -12.22 8.35
C GLN A 636 20.11 -12.84 9.18
N ALA A 637 18.95 -13.11 8.59
CA ALA A 637 17.81 -13.72 9.27
C ALA A 637 18.10 -15.18 9.65
N LEU A 638 18.69 -15.98 8.75
CA LEU A 638 19.13 -17.34 9.09
C LEU A 638 20.24 -17.34 10.14
N GLU A 639 21.26 -16.48 10.00
CA GLU A 639 22.32 -16.35 11.00
C GLU A 639 21.75 -16.01 12.39
N LYS A 640 20.82 -15.07 12.45
CA LYS A 640 20.09 -14.70 13.67
C LYS A 640 19.32 -15.90 14.24
N ALA A 641 18.53 -16.60 13.42
CA ALA A 641 17.74 -17.76 13.84
C ALA A 641 18.60 -18.93 14.38
N ILE A 642 19.83 -19.10 13.86
CA ILE A 642 20.79 -20.09 14.38
C ILE A 642 21.39 -19.64 15.72
N ARG A 643 21.76 -18.35 15.84
CA ARG A 643 22.40 -17.78 17.04
C ARG A 643 21.43 -17.63 18.22
N GLU A 644 20.19 -17.22 17.97
CA GLU A 644 19.17 -17.00 19.02
C GLU A 644 18.37 -18.26 19.40
N SER A 645 18.57 -19.38 18.68
CA SER A 645 17.92 -20.65 19.01
C SER A 645 18.44 -21.23 20.33
N SER A 646 17.53 -21.33 21.31
CA SER A 646 17.69 -22.06 22.58
C SER A 646 17.83 -23.57 22.45
N THR A 647 17.82 -24.11 21.22
CA THR A 647 17.97 -25.53 20.91
C THR A 647 19.09 -25.76 19.89
N GLY A 648 19.68 -26.97 19.89
CA GLY A 648 20.80 -27.36 19.04
C GLY A 648 22.15 -27.23 19.74
N ASP A 649 23.03 -28.20 19.49
CA ASP A 649 24.37 -28.28 20.07
C ASP A 649 25.34 -27.27 19.43
N ASP A 650 26.40 -26.91 20.16
CA ASP A 650 27.36 -25.89 19.71
C ASP A 650 28.25 -26.32 18.54
N ALA A 651 28.48 -27.62 18.33
CA ALA A 651 29.25 -28.08 17.17
C ALA A 651 28.40 -27.97 15.89
N SER A 652 27.10 -28.27 15.96
CA SER A 652 26.15 -28.03 14.88
C SER A 652 25.90 -26.56 14.62
N ARG A 653 25.74 -25.75 15.68
CA ARG A 653 25.58 -24.29 15.57
C ARG A 653 26.76 -23.68 14.82
N ARG A 654 27.99 -24.05 15.20
CA ARG A 654 29.24 -23.62 14.55
C ARG A 654 29.32 -24.10 13.10
N ARG A 655 29.17 -25.41 12.87
CA ARG A 655 29.20 -26.05 11.52
C ARG A 655 28.25 -25.38 10.51
N VAL A 656 27.03 -25.03 10.91
CA VAL A 656 26.06 -24.39 9.99
C VAL A 656 26.42 -22.91 9.78
N LEU A 657 26.91 -22.19 10.79
CA LEU A 657 27.40 -20.81 10.63
C LEU A 657 28.65 -20.74 9.73
N ASP A 658 29.60 -21.68 9.86
CA ASP A 658 30.80 -21.75 9.02
C ASP A 658 30.43 -22.01 7.54
N LYS A 659 29.44 -22.88 7.30
CA LYS A 659 28.84 -23.10 5.97
C LYS A 659 28.11 -21.87 5.44
N LEU A 660 27.42 -21.12 6.30
CA LEU A 660 26.68 -19.91 5.91
C LEU A 660 27.63 -18.75 5.55
N ALA A 661 28.74 -18.59 6.27
CA ALA A 661 29.82 -17.68 5.90
C ALA A 661 30.48 -18.10 4.57
N SER A 662 30.71 -19.39 4.38
CA SER A 662 31.25 -19.93 3.11
C SER A 662 30.31 -19.67 1.93
N LEU A 663 28.99 -19.69 2.15
CA LEU A 663 27.96 -19.45 1.13
C LEU A 663 27.89 -17.99 0.66
N GLU A 664 28.35 -17.01 1.47
CA GLU A 664 28.28 -15.58 1.14
C GLU A 664 28.97 -15.25 -0.20
N ASN A 665 30.10 -15.90 -0.51
CA ASN A 665 30.83 -15.75 -1.77
C ASN A 665 30.09 -16.29 -3.02
N LEU A 666 28.98 -17.01 -2.84
CA LEU A 666 28.14 -17.55 -3.92
C LEU A 666 26.82 -16.78 -4.09
N LEU A 667 26.44 -15.91 -3.15
CA LEU A 667 25.20 -15.14 -3.19
C LEU A 667 25.37 -13.86 -4.04
N LYS A 668 25.71 -14.05 -5.32
CA LYS A 668 25.97 -12.96 -6.27
C LYS A 668 24.70 -12.60 -7.05
N PRO A 669 24.24 -11.33 -7.02
CA PRO A 669 23.17 -10.88 -7.91
C PRO A 669 23.50 -11.06 -9.39
N ASP A 670 24.75 -10.77 -9.78
CA ASP A 670 25.23 -10.78 -11.17
C ASP A 670 25.13 -12.14 -11.89
N ASP A 671 24.96 -13.24 -11.15
CA ASP A 671 24.85 -14.60 -11.69
C ASP A 671 23.39 -14.94 -12.14
N LEU A 672 22.45 -13.98 -12.06
CA LEU A 672 21.03 -14.16 -12.37
C LEU A 672 20.52 -13.30 -13.55
N PRO A 673 19.34 -13.62 -14.14
CA PRO A 673 18.69 -12.76 -15.12
C PRO A 673 18.33 -11.38 -14.55
N HIS A 674 18.47 -10.34 -15.37
CA HIS A 674 18.23 -8.94 -15.02
C HIS A 674 17.23 -8.24 -15.96
N ASP A 675 16.45 -9.05 -16.67
CA ASP A 675 15.52 -8.66 -17.72
C ASP A 675 14.06 -9.07 -17.37
N ALA A 676 13.14 -8.89 -18.32
CA ALA A 676 11.72 -9.18 -18.14
C ALA A 676 11.37 -10.66 -17.85
N SER A 677 12.30 -11.61 -18.03
CA SER A 677 12.13 -13.00 -17.61
C SER A 677 12.33 -13.22 -16.10
N PHE A 678 12.99 -12.29 -15.40
CA PHE A 678 13.27 -12.42 -13.98
C PHE A 678 11.98 -12.41 -13.14
N ARG A 679 11.93 -13.32 -12.16
CA ARG A 679 10.84 -13.41 -11.17
C ARG A 679 11.41 -13.49 -9.77
N ALA A 680 10.88 -12.65 -8.87
CA ALA A 680 11.25 -12.56 -7.46
C ALA A 680 10.58 -13.66 -6.61
N VAL A 681 10.59 -14.91 -7.08
CA VAL A 681 10.01 -16.07 -6.40
C VAL A 681 11.10 -16.79 -5.61
N LEU A 682 10.88 -17.04 -4.32
CA LEU A 682 11.86 -17.69 -3.47
C LEU A 682 11.81 -19.23 -3.60
N PRO A 683 12.97 -19.93 -3.58
CA PRO A 683 14.33 -19.39 -3.54
C PRO A 683 14.77 -18.83 -4.90
N ILE A 684 15.41 -17.67 -4.89
CA ILE A 684 15.85 -16.99 -6.11
C ILE A 684 17.20 -17.57 -6.57
N GLY A 685 17.14 -18.65 -7.34
CA GLY A 685 18.31 -19.34 -7.89
C GLY A 685 19.00 -20.32 -6.93
N GLU A 686 19.95 -21.09 -7.46
CA GLU A 686 20.60 -22.22 -6.75
C GLU A 686 21.43 -21.79 -5.54
N ALA A 687 22.11 -20.63 -5.59
CA ALA A 687 22.84 -20.11 -4.43
C ALA A 687 21.89 -19.77 -3.27
N HIS A 688 20.72 -19.20 -3.57
CA HIS A 688 19.69 -18.93 -2.57
C HIS A 688 19.01 -20.23 -2.09
N ALA A 689 18.80 -21.22 -2.98
CA ALA A 689 18.29 -22.53 -2.59
C ALA A 689 19.23 -23.26 -1.61
N ARG A 690 20.55 -23.07 -1.70
CA ARG A 690 21.53 -23.57 -0.73
C ARG A 690 21.37 -22.96 0.66
N LEU A 691 20.97 -21.69 0.76
CA LEU A 691 20.71 -21.03 2.05
C LEU A 691 19.58 -21.77 2.81
N PHE A 692 18.47 -22.08 2.14
CA PHE A 692 17.40 -22.86 2.76
C PHE A 692 17.79 -24.33 2.98
N ARG A 693 18.68 -24.94 2.18
CA ARG A 693 19.27 -26.26 2.53
C ARG A 693 20.11 -26.23 3.82
N LEU A 694 20.81 -25.13 4.11
CA LEU A 694 21.50 -24.93 5.40
C LEU A 694 20.49 -24.74 6.54
N GLN A 695 19.39 -24.04 6.31
CA GLN A 695 18.28 -23.96 7.25
C GLN A 695 17.65 -25.35 7.53
N ALA A 696 17.52 -26.19 6.51
CA ALA A 696 17.07 -27.57 6.68
C ALA A 696 18.06 -28.41 7.50
N GLU A 697 19.38 -28.23 7.31
CA GLU A 697 20.40 -28.84 8.16
C GLU A 697 20.30 -28.36 9.61
N TRP A 698 20.06 -27.06 9.82
CA TRP A 698 19.84 -26.52 11.17
C TRP A 698 18.58 -27.10 11.81
N TRP A 699 17.47 -27.19 11.07
CA TRP A 699 16.23 -27.81 11.53
C TRP A 699 16.44 -29.27 11.96
N ARG A 700 17.19 -30.08 11.19
CA ARG A 700 17.58 -31.44 11.62
C ARG A 700 18.39 -31.43 12.91
N ALA A 701 19.37 -30.53 13.03
CA ALA A 701 20.22 -30.40 14.22
C ALA A 701 19.44 -29.97 15.48
N VAL A 702 18.33 -29.25 15.33
CA VAL A 702 17.38 -28.93 16.43
C VAL A 702 16.21 -29.92 16.53
N GLY A 703 16.40 -31.16 16.08
CA GLY A 703 15.46 -32.26 16.26
C GLY A 703 14.17 -32.16 15.42
N ALA A 704 14.16 -31.42 14.31
CA ALA A 704 13.04 -31.48 13.37
C ALA A 704 13.01 -32.85 12.66
N ALA A 705 11.82 -33.43 12.57
CA ALA A 705 11.60 -34.59 11.70
C ALA A 705 11.92 -34.24 10.23
N PRO A 706 12.40 -35.20 9.42
CA PRO A 706 12.76 -34.97 8.01
C PRO A 706 11.62 -34.39 7.15
N TRP A 707 10.39 -34.74 7.48
CA TRP A 707 9.18 -34.42 6.73
C TRP A 707 8.01 -34.23 7.70
N THR A 708 7.30 -33.09 7.65
CA THR A 708 6.05 -32.89 8.40
C THR A 708 5.00 -32.12 7.59
N ALA A 709 3.72 -32.39 7.90
CA ALA A 709 2.58 -31.59 7.46
C ALA A 709 1.79 -31.17 8.69
N LEU A 710 1.46 -29.88 8.79
CA LEU A 710 0.82 -29.27 9.96
C LEU A 710 -0.44 -28.50 9.54
N PRO A 711 -1.61 -28.68 10.18
CA PRO A 711 -2.78 -27.83 9.96
C PRO A 711 -2.42 -26.34 10.10
N ALA A 712 -2.99 -25.48 9.27
CA ALA A 712 -2.63 -24.06 9.24
C ALA A 712 -3.87 -23.15 9.13
N ALA A 713 -3.84 -22.02 9.83
CA ALA A 713 -4.76 -20.93 9.57
C ALA A 713 -4.42 -20.30 8.20
N PRO A 714 -5.36 -20.17 7.25
CA PRO A 714 -5.05 -19.68 5.90
C PRO A 714 -4.50 -18.25 5.89
N TRP A 715 -5.01 -17.41 6.80
CA TRP A 715 -4.77 -15.96 6.83
C TRP A 715 -3.49 -15.55 7.55
N ASP A 716 -2.86 -16.45 8.32
CA ASP A 716 -1.66 -16.10 9.09
C ASP A 716 -0.45 -15.87 8.16
N PRO A 717 0.41 -14.90 8.49
CA PRO A 717 1.67 -14.71 7.79
C PRO A 717 2.61 -15.88 8.13
N LEU A 718 3.42 -16.28 7.15
CA LEU A 718 4.56 -17.16 7.39
C LEU A 718 5.83 -16.31 7.54
N ASP A 719 6.78 -16.81 8.32
CA ASP A 719 8.16 -16.34 8.35
C ASP A 719 9.03 -17.40 7.66
N PRO A 720 9.83 -17.05 6.62
CA PRO A 720 10.62 -18.04 5.90
C PRO A 720 11.78 -18.63 6.70
N PHE A 721 12.12 -18.09 7.87
CA PHE A 721 13.21 -18.55 8.75
C PHE A 721 12.73 -19.35 9.98
N GLN A 722 11.41 -19.42 10.21
CA GLN A 722 10.82 -20.12 11.36
C GLN A 722 10.11 -21.42 10.95
N ARG A 723 10.12 -22.41 11.85
CA ARG A 723 9.23 -23.58 11.72
C ARG A 723 7.80 -23.16 12.12
N PRO A 724 6.77 -23.43 11.30
CA PRO A 724 5.40 -23.08 11.66
C PRO A 724 4.88 -24.00 12.77
N VAL A 725 3.99 -23.47 13.61
CA VAL A 725 3.24 -24.25 14.61
C VAL A 725 1.95 -24.78 13.96
N ALA A 726 1.45 -25.92 14.42
CA ALA A 726 0.14 -26.43 14.01
C ALA A 726 -0.98 -25.54 14.55
N ALA A 727 -1.93 -25.21 13.67
CA ALA A 727 -3.22 -24.63 14.05
C ALA A 727 -4.18 -25.72 14.58
N GLY A 728 -5.43 -25.34 14.81
CA GLY A 728 -6.51 -26.27 15.17
C GLY A 728 -6.83 -27.32 14.08
N PRO A 729 -7.80 -28.21 14.34
CA PRO A 729 -8.21 -29.24 13.39
C PRO A 729 -8.72 -28.63 12.07
N ILE A 730 -8.56 -29.37 10.97
CA ILE A 730 -8.99 -28.91 9.64
C ILE A 730 -10.51 -29.12 9.52
N GLU A 731 -11.28 -28.11 9.89
CA GLU A 731 -12.75 -28.14 9.89
C GLU A 731 -13.32 -27.06 8.96
N VAL A 732 -13.99 -27.50 7.90
CA VAL A 732 -14.55 -26.63 6.87
C VAL A 732 -16.07 -26.70 6.93
N HIS A 733 -16.71 -25.60 7.34
CA HIS A 733 -18.16 -25.42 7.32
C HIS A 733 -18.53 -24.55 6.12
N ALA A 734 -19.40 -25.04 5.23
CA ALA A 734 -19.87 -24.30 4.05
C ALA A 734 -21.32 -24.67 3.69
N MET A 735 -21.93 -23.93 2.77
CA MET A 735 -23.24 -24.25 2.19
C MET A 735 -23.23 -24.20 0.65
N ARG A 736 -24.31 -24.63 -0.01
CA ARG A 736 -24.41 -24.65 -1.48
C ARG A 736 -24.11 -23.26 -2.06
N GLY A 737 -23.30 -23.18 -3.13
CA GLY A 737 -22.88 -21.91 -3.75
C GLY A 737 -21.82 -21.10 -2.98
N GLU A 738 -21.39 -21.54 -1.79
CA GLU A 738 -20.35 -20.90 -0.99
C GLU A 738 -18.93 -21.29 -1.45
N ALA A 739 -17.91 -20.58 -0.93
CA ALA A 739 -16.49 -20.85 -1.16
C ALA A 739 -15.71 -20.64 0.15
N ARG A 740 -14.94 -21.63 0.63
CA ARG A 740 -14.19 -21.52 1.89
C ARG A 740 -12.76 -22.03 1.82
N SER A 741 -11.89 -21.32 2.53
CA SER A 741 -10.44 -21.54 2.53
C SER A 741 -10.00 -22.43 3.69
N ALA A 742 -9.09 -23.36 3.43
CA ALA A 742 -8.34 -24.12 4.45
C ALA A 742 -6.86 -24.23 4.03
N ALA A 743 -5.96 -24.53 4.96
CA ALA A 743 -4.53 -24.61 4.67
C ALA A 743 -3.80 -25.69 5.48
N VAL A 744 -2.70 -26.19 4.91
CA VAL A 744 -1.71 -27.06 5.56
C VAL A 744 -0.31 -26.54 5.24
N ASN A 745 0.54 -26.41 6.25
CA ASN A 745 1.95 -26.08 6.08
C ASN A 745 2.77 -27.38 5.96
N LEU A 746 3.51 -27.50 4.86
CA LEU A 746 4.43 -28.61 4.59
C LEU A 746 5.87 -28.15 4.87
N VAL A 747 6.62 -28.96 5.61
CA VAL A 747 7.97 -28.66 6.07
C VAL A 747 8.91 -29.79 5.66
N ASN A 748 9.81 -29.50 4.71
CA ASN A 748 10.86 -30.40 4.28
C ASN A 748 12.17 -30.04 5.03
N SER A 749 12.59 -30.92 5.93
CA SER A 749 13.85 -30.82 6.69
C SER A 749 14.94 -31.74 6.11
N THR A 750 14.87 -32.19 4.85
CA THR A 750 15.93 -32.99 4.20
C THR A 750 16.96 -32.11 3.47
N ASP A 751 17.84 -32.70 2.64
CA ASP A 751 18.77 -32.00 1.75
C ASP A 751 18.20 -31.74 0.34
N ARG A 752 17.09 -32.38 -0.03
CA ARG A 752 16.58 -32.44 -1.42
C ARG A 752 15.13 -31.94 -1.55
N PRO A 753 14.76 -31.29 -2.68
CA PRO A 753 13.37 -31.05 -3.04
C PRO A 753 12.52 -32.32 -2.99
N MET A 754 11.28 -32.20 -2.51
CA MET A 754 10.27 -33.25 -2.55
C MET A 754 9.15 -32.87 -3.52
N GLU A 755 8.74 -33.83 -4.36
CA GLU A 755 7.45 -33.78 -5.02
C GLU A 755 6.42 -34.48 -4.13
N VAL A 756 5.41 -33.74 -3.67
CA VAL A 756 4.41 -34.25 -2.73
C VAL A 756 3.07 -34.39 -3.45
N ARG A 757 2.61 -35.63 -3.59
CA ARG A 757 1.27 -35.95 -4.10
C ARG A 757 0.25 -35.69 -2.99
N VAL A 758 -0.72 -34.83 -3.28
CA VAL A 758 -1.84 -34.51 -2.38
C VAL A 758 -3.09 -35.24 -2.86
N LYS A 759 -3.74 -35.97 -1.95
CA LYS A 759 -4.99 -36.72 -2.20
C LYS A 759 -5.98 -36.49 -1.05
N PHE A 760 -7.25 -36.79 -1.31
CA PHE A 760 -8.25 -36.97 -0.26
C PHE A 760 -8.61 -38.45 -0.09
N ASP A 761 -9.09 -38.80 1.09
CA ASP A 761 -9.72 -40.07 1.44
C ASP A 761 -10.99 -39.78 2.28
N GLY A 762 -11.99 -40.67 2.22
CA GLY A 762 -13.27 -40.55 2.94
C GLY A 762 -14.24 -39.45 2.47
N LEU A 763 -13.76 -38.34 1.90
CA LEU A 763 -14.64 -37.27 1.40
C LEU A 763 -15.37 -37.67 0.09
N PRO A 764 -16.60 -37.18 -0.16
CA PRO A 764 -17.28 -37.34 -1.45
C PRO A 764 -16.39 -36.99 -2.65
N GLY A 765 -16.37 -37.85 -3.67
CA GLY A 765 -15.52 -37.65 -4.85
C GLY A 765 -14.01 -37.85 -4.62
N SER A 766 -13.59 -38.42 -3.49
CA SER A 766 -12.20 -38.86 -3.29
C SER A 766 -11.75 -39.85 -4.39
N PRO A 767 -10.47 -39.87 -4.79
CA PRO A 767 -9.35 -39.12 -4.20
C PRO A 767 -9.19 -37.67 -4.66
N HIS A 768 -10.02 -37.22 -5.63
CA HIS A 768 -9.93 -35.88 -6.22
C HIS A 768 -11.29 -35.17 -6.24
N PRO A 769 -11.82 -34.72 -5.08
CA PRO A 769 -13.12 -34.08 -5.00
C PRO A 769 -13.21 -32.87 -5.93
N GLY A 770 -14.10 -32.92 -6.93
CA GLY A 770 -14.25 -31.87 -7.95
C GLY A 770 -14.69 -30.50 -7.41
N TYR A 771 -15.11 -30.45 -6.14
CA TYR A 771 -15.45 -29.23 -5.41
C TYR A 771 -14.29 -28.62 -4.62
N VAL A 772 -13.05 -29.14 -4.76
CA VAL A 772 -11.86 -28.59 -4.08
C VAL A 772 -10.81 -28.17 -5.10
N ALA A 773 -10.48 -26.88 -5.11
CA ALA A 773 -9.26 -26.39 -5.74
C ALA A 773 -8.08 -26.49 -4.75
N VAL A 774 -6.91 -26.89 -5.24
CA VAL A 774 -5.67 -27.02 -4.44
C VAL A 774 -4.61 -26.13 -5.07
N HIS A 775 -3.93 -25.32 -4.27
CA HIS A 775 -2.98 -24.31 -4.73
C HIS A 775 -1.63 -24.47 -4.03
N GLU A 776 -0.53 -24.36 -4.79
CA GLU A 776 0.83 -24.36 -4.24
C GLU A 776 1.22 -22.92 -3.88
N VAL A 777 1.11 -22.54 -2.59
CA VAL A 777 1.31 -21.14 -2.18
C VAL A 777 2.75 -20.73 -2.42
N GLN A 778 2.97 -19.76 -3.31
CA GLN A 778 4.30 -19.28 -3.67
C GLN A 778 4.77 -18.13 -2.78
N TRP A 779 6.06 -18.17 -2.44
CA TRP A 779 6.79 -17.08 -1.83
C TRP A 779 7.22 -16.09 -2.91
N THR A 780 6.74 -14.86 -2.82
CA THR A 780 7.15 -13.74 -3.67
C THR A 780 7.77 -12.66 -2.82
N ASP A 781 8.91 -12.11 -3.24
CA ASP A 781 9.41 -10.85 -2.71
C ASP A 781 8.57 -9.67 -3.22
N THR A 782 8.52 -8.62 -2.43
CA THR A 782 7.74 -7.40 -2.70
C THR A 782 8.64 -6.22 -3.04
N SER A 783 8.03 -5.14 -3.53
CA SER A 783 8.71 -3.85 -3.75
C SER A 783 9.49 -3.34 -2.53
N GLN A 784 9.08 -3.70 -1.31
CA GLN A 784 9.73 -3.26 -0.07
C GLN A 784 10.81 -4.23 0.45
N GLY A 785 11.15 -5.29 -0.30
CA GLY A 785 12.10 -6.30 0.16
C GLY A 785 11.59 -7.10 1.36
N VAL A 786 10.28 -7.35 1.43
CA VAL A 786 9.65 -8.25 2.42
C VAL A 786 9.02 -9.45 1.69
N PRO A 787 9.39 -10.70 2.01
CA PRO A 787 8.90 -11.88 1.31
C PRO A 787 7.56 -12.34 1.86
N VAL A 788 6.61 -12.70 0.99
CA VAL A 788 5.26 -13.10 1.39
C VAL A 788 4.80 -14.40 0.71
N ALA A 789 4.20 -15.30 1.50
CA ALA A 789 3.53 -16.51 1.02
C ALA A 789 2.07 -16.18 0.66
N ALA A 790 1.85 -15.52 -0.48
CA ALA A 790 0.58 -14.88 -0.81
C ALA A 790 -0.04 -15.27 -2.17
N ALA A 791 0.77 -15.72 -3.14
CA ALA A 791 0.30 -16.11 -4.47
C ALA A 791 -0.26 -17.54 -4.46
N LEU A 792 -1.39 -17.76 -5.12
CA LEU A 792 -2.16 -19.01 -5.10
C LEU A 792 -2.33 -19.63 -6.52
N PRO A 793 -1.24 -19.97 -7.24
CA PRO A 793 -1.35 -20.76 -8.46
C PRO A 793 -1.88 -22.17 -8.13
N GLU A 794 -2.75 -22.71 -8.99
CA GLU A 794 -3.26 -24.07 -8.82
C GLU A 794 -2.14 -25.12 -8.90
N ALA A 795 -2.22 -26.12 -8.04
CA ALA A 795 -1.25 -27.21 -7.97
C ALA A 795 -1.35 -28.10 -9.22
N ARG A 796 -0.21 -28.40 -9.85
CA ARG A 796 -0.17 -29.16 -11.10
C ARG A 796 -0.71 -30.58 -10.93
N ARG A 797 -1.30 -31.14 -11.99
CA ARG A 797 -1.77 -32.53 -12.03
C ARG A 797 -0.69 -33.47 -12.57
N ALA A 798 -0.53 -34.66 -11.99
CA ALA A 798 0.32 -35.72 -12.54
C ALA A 798 -0.20 -37.13 -12.16
N GLY A 799 -0.88 -37.78 -13.11
CA GLY A 799 -1.55 -39.07 -12.88
C GLY A 799 -2.79 -38.94 -11.98
N GLY A 800 -3.64 -37.94 -12.25
CA GLY A 800 -4.81 -37.60 -11.43
C GLY A 800 -4.46 -36.74 -10.20
N ASP A 801 -3.41 -37.12 -9.46
CA ASP A 801 -2.95 -36.42 -8.26
C ASP A 801 -2.64 -34.95 -8.51
N TRP A 802 -2.97 -34.10 -7.52
CA TRP A 802 -2.28 -32.82 -7.38
C TRP A 802 -0.86 -33.09 -6.87
N VAL A 803 0.13 -32.37 -7.40
CA VAL A 803 1.50 -32.42 -6.92
C VAL A 803 1.96 -31.01 -6.57
N VAL A 804 2.56 -30.89 -5.39
CA VAL A 804 3.19 -29.65 -4.90
C VAL A 804 4.67 -29.85 -4.63
N THR A 805 5.46 -28.82 -4.90
CA THR A 805 6.91 -28.82 -4.68
C THR A 805 7.22 -28.30 -3.28
N VAL A 806 7.91 -29.09 -2.45
CA VAL A 806 8.36 -28.67 -1.12
C VAL A 806 9.88 -28.68 -1.04
N LEU A 807 10.46 -27.51 -0.85
CA LEU A 807 11.90 -27.29 -0.90
C LEU A 807 12.53 -27.40 0.50
N PRO A 808 13.77 -27.89 0.64
CA PRO A 808 14.48 -27.94 1.91
C PRO A 808 14.47 -26.58 2.60
N GLY A 809 14.03 -26.54 3.86
CA GLY A 809 14.10 -25.37 4.72
C GLY A 809 13.12 -24.25 4.38
N LEU A 810 12.41 -24.26 3.25
CA LEU A 810 11.42 -23.25 2.89
C LEU A 810 10.01 -23.84 3.03
N VAL A 811 9.24 -23.32 4.00
CA VAL A 811 7.87 -23.77 4.29
C VAL A 811 6.99 -23.63 3.05
N ARG A 812 6.37 -24.72 2.60
CA ARG A 812 5.35 -24.66 1.54
C ARG A 812 3.97 -24.77 2.17
N GLN A 813 3.17 -23.71 2.11
CA GLN A 813 1.74 -23.85 2.38
C GLN A 813 1.04 -24.46 1.15
N VAL A 814 0.14 -25.41 1.41
CA VAL A 814 -0.88 -25.85 0.47
C VAL A 814 -2.19 -25.21 0.89
N TRP A 815 -2.84 -24.56 -0.05
CA TRP A 815 -4.12 -23.87 0.15
C TRP A 815 -5.23 -24.63 -0.55
N PHE A 816 -6.37 -24.75 0.11
CA PHE A 816 -7.54 -25.48 -0.35
C PHE A 816 -8.74 -24.55 -0.42
N THR A 817 -9.41 -24.49 -1.57
CA THR A 817 -10.65 -23.71 -1.75
C THR A 817 -11.82 -24.66 -1.99
N PHE A 818 -12.70 -24.79 -1.00
CA PHE A 818 -13.87 -25.67 -1.01
C PHE A 818 -15.10 -24.94 -1.56
N HIS A 819 -15.67 -25.44 -2.66
CA HIS A 819 -16.84 -24.89 -3.34
C HIS A 819 -18.01 -25.88 -3.27
N ALA A 820 -18.78 -25.89 -2.18
CA ALA A 820 -19.63 -27.03 -1.78
C ALA A 820 -20.65 -27.56 -2.82
N GLY A 821 -20.99 -26.78 -3.86
CA GLY A 821 -21.58 -27.29 -5.10
C GLY A 821 -22.80 -28.21 -4.89
N ASP A 822 -22.72 -29.41 -5.45
CA ASP A 822 -23.74 -30.46 -5.34
C ASP A 822 -23.47 -31.52 -4.25
N VAL A 823 -22.53 -31.27 -3.35
CA VAL A 823 -22.28 -32.18 -2.22
C VAL A 823 -23.50 -32.20 -1.30
N SER A 824 -23.93 -33.41 -0.92
CA SER A 824 -25.08 -33.61 -0.05
C SER A 824 -24.87 -32.94 1.32
N PRO A 825 -25.88 -32.22 1.87
CA PRO A 825 -25.83 -31.71 3.24
C PRO A 825 -25.56 -32.80 4.26
N GLY A 826 -24.70 -32.52 5.23
CA GLY A 826 -24.23 -33.48 6.22
C GLY A 826 -22.78 -33.23 6.66
N GLN A 827 -22.30 -34.09 7.57
CA GLN A 827 -20.90 -34.12 7.99
C GLN A 827 -20.15 -35.19 7.19
N HIS A 828 -19.13 -34.76 6.47
CA HIS A 828 -18.23 -35.63 5.72
C HIS A 828 -16.90 -35.69 6.45
N ALA A 829 -16.61 -36.81 7.10
CA ALA A 829 -15.32 -37.08 7.72
C ALA A 829 -14.37 -37.69 6.68
N GLY A 830 -13.15 -37.18 6.60
CA GLY A 830 -12.15 -37.65 5.64
C GLY A 830 -10.73 -37.39 6.11
N ARG A 831 -9.80 -37.59 5.18
CA ARG A 831 -8.36 -37.43 5.43
C ARG A 831 -7.71 -36.71 4.25
N LEU A 832 -6.79 -35.81 4.54
CA LEU A 832 -5.79 -35.33 3.60
C LEU A 832 -4.58 -36.27 3.65
N VAL A 833 -4.18 -36.79 2.50
CA VAL A 833 -3.04 -37.71 2.37
C VAL A 833 -1.93 -37.01 1.58
N PHE A 834 -0.72 -37.01 2.15
CA PHE A 834 0.48 -36.43 1.58
C PHE A 834 1.53 -37.54 1.37
N ASP A 835 1.73 -37.92 0.12
CA ASP A 835 2.69 -38.94 -0.31
C ASP A 835 3.92 -38.27 -0.94
N ALA A 836 5.12 -38.62 -0.45
CA ALA A 836 6.39 -38.18 -1.01
C ALA A 836 7.35 -39.38 -1.13
N GLU A 837 8.11 -39.44 -2.22
CA GLU A 837 8.97 -40.60 -2.50
C GLU A 837 10.09 -40.75 -1.45
N GLY A 838 10.28 -41.98 -0.96
CA GLY A 838 11.25 -42.29 0.09
C GLY A 838 10.93 -41.69 1.47
N GLN A 839 9.73 -41.15 1.69
CA GLN A 839 9.27 -40.61 2.98
C GLN A 839 8.05 -41.37 3.51
N ASN A 840 7.83 -41.28 4.82
CA ASN A 840 6.59 -41.78 5.43
C ASN A 840 5.39 -40.94 4.95
N ARG A 841 4.34 -41.62 4.47
CA ARG A 841 3.02 -41.02 4.19
C ARG A 841 2.51 -40.26 5.42
N ILE A 842 2.11 -39.00 5.23
CA ILE A 842 1.43 -38.23 6.28
C ILE A 842 -0.06 -38.17 5.99
N VAL A 843 -0.88 -38.34 7.03
CA VAL A 843 -2.33 -38.37 6.96
C VAL A 843 -2.90 -37.42 8.02
N LEU A 844 -3.59 -36.37 7.58
CA LEU A 844 -4.24 -35.40 8.48
C LEU A 844 -5.77 -35.57 8.41
N PRO A 845 -6.49 -35.63 9.54
CA PRO A 845 -7.94 -35.68 9.54
C PRO A 845 -8.54 -34.35 9.05
N ILE A 846 -9.61 -34.42 8.28
CA ILE A 846 -10.41 -33.27 7.83
C ILE A 846 -11.90 -33.54 8.04
N ARG A 847 -12.64 -32.52 8.47
CA ARG A 847 -14.11 -32.54 8.52
C ARG A 847 -14.67 -31.50 7.56
N PHE A 848 -15.64 -31.90 6.74
CA PHE A 848 -16.37 -31.00 5.86
C PHE A 848 -17.86 -31.04 6.20
N GLN A 849 -18.35 -30.00 6.87
CA GLN A 849 -19.76 -29.81 7.18
C GLN A 849 -20.40 -29.02 6.04
N VAL A 850 -21.22 -29.69 5.23
CA VAL A 850 -22.14 -29.03 4.31
C VAL A 850 -23.45 -28.77 5.04
N TRP A 851 -23.82 -27.50 5.19
CA TRP A 851 -25.11 -27.12 5.75
C TRP A 851 -26.21 -27.23 4.68
N PRO A 852 -27.47 -27.55 5.05
CA PRO A 852 -28.61 -27.64 4.12
C PRO A 852 -29.13 -26.27 3.63
N LEU A 853 -28.25 -25.27 3.63
CA LEU A 853 -28.49 -23.88 3.27
C LEU A 853 -27.93 -23.61 1.86
N GLU A 854 -28.25 -22.45 1.30
CA GLU A 854 -27.74 -22.00 0.01
C GLU A 854 -27.33 -20.53 0.10
N MET A 855 -26.12 -20.23 -0.38
CA MET A 855 -25.56 -18.90 -0.51
C MET A 855 -26.19 -18.23 -1.74
N PRO A 856 -26.76 -17.01 -1.61
CA PRO A 856 -27.28 -16.27 -2.74
C PRO A 856 -26.33 -16.22 -3.95
N SER A 857 -26.91 -16.41 -5.14
CA SER A 857 -26.21 -16.28 -6.42
C SER A 857 -25.74 -14.85 -6.67
N GLU A 858 -26.48 -13.87 -6.14
CA GLU A 858 -26.18 -12.44 -6.14
C GLU A 858 -26.06 -11.93 -4.69
N THR A 859 -24.99 -11.20 -4.39
CA THR A 859 -24.76 -10.61 -3.05
C THR A 859 -25.50 -9.28 -2.90
N THR A 860 -26.07 -9.03 -1.73
CA THR A 860 -26.71 -7.74 -1.39
C THR A 860 -25.69 -6.67 -1.05
N LEU A 861 -24.52 -7.05 -0.52
CA LEU A 861 -23.36 -6.16 -0.40
C LEU A 861 -22.89 -5.72 -1.79
N TRP A 862 -22.62 -4.42 -1.95
CA TRP A 862 -21.97 -3.88 -3.14
C TRP A 862 -20.46 -4.09 -2.99
N LEU A 863 -19.92 -5.12 -3.64
CA LEU A 863 -18.49 -5.38 -3.67
C LEU A 863 -17.90 -4.80 -4.97
N GLY A 864 -16.96 -3.88 -4.82
CA GLY A 864 -16.33 -3.18 -5.94
C GLY A 864 -14.91 -2.70 -5.66
N GLY A 865 -14.43 -1.83 -6.53
CA GLY A 865 -13.07 -1.29 -6.55
C GLY A 865 -12.67 -0.97 -7.99
N TRP A 866 -11.58 -0.22 -8.19
CA TRP A 866 -11.24 0.21 -9.56
C TRP A 866 -10.71 -0.96 -10.40
N ASP A 867 -11.54 -1.40 -11.35
CA ASP A 867 -11.18 -2.37 -12.40
C ASP A 867 -10.86 -1.70 -13.74
N TYR A 868 -11.52 -0.57 -14.07
CA TYR A 868 -11.37 0.20 -15.31
C TYR A 868 -11.41 -0.65 -16.59
N THR A 869 -12.20 -1.73 -16.57
CA THR A 869 -12.44 -2.59 -17.72
C THR A 869 -13.46 -2.01 -18.70
N ASP A 870 -13.77 -0.71 -18.61
CA ASP A 870 -14.31 0.07 -19.72
C ASP A 870 -13.22 0.40 -20.76
N SER A 871 -11.97 0.53 -20.32
CA SER A 871 -10.81 0.68 -21.21
C SER A 871 -10.40 -0.63 -21.88
N ASP A 872 -9.55 -0.57 -22.92
CA ASP A 872 -8.91 -1.78 -23.45
C ASP A 872 -7.66 -2.20 -22.66
N SER A 873 -6.97 -1.24 -22.04
CA SER A 873 -5.85 -1.47 -21.12
C SER A 873 -5.72 -0.28 -20.16
N THR A 874 -5.65 -0.56 -18.85
CA THR A 874 -5.40 0.41 -17.77
C THR A 874 -4.66 -0.31 -16.64
N TYR A 875 -3.69 0.37 -16.02
CA TYR A 875 -2.76 -0.23 -15.05
C TYR A 875 -2.14 -1.54 -15.57
N GLY A 876 -2.26 -2.64 -14.82
CA GLY A 876 -1.80 -3.98 -15.22
C GLY A 876 -2.77 -4.77 -16.09
N VAL A 877 -3.97 -4.25 -16.37
CA VAL A 877 -4.96 -4.92 -17.22
C VAL A 877 -4.57 -4.71 -18.69
N THR A 878 -4.36 -5.81 -19.41
CA THR A 878 -3.95 -5.84 -20.82
C THR A 878 -5.02 -6.55 -21.66
N PRO A 879 -5.06 -6.36 -23.00
CA PRO A 879 -5.97 -7.12 -23.86
C PRO A 879 -5.81 -8.64 -23.74
N ALA A 880 -4.64 -9.14 -23.34
CA ALA A 880 -4.36 -10.56 -23.17
C ALA A 880 -4.84 -11.13 -21.81
N ASN A 881 -4.77 -10.35 -20.72
CA ASN A 881 -5.17 -10.83 -19.38
C ASN A 881 -6.61 -10.44 -18.99
N ARG A 882 -7.22 -9.45 -19.66
CA ARG A 882 -8.51 -8.82 -19.30
C ARG A 882 -9.68 -9.80 -19.14
N GLU A 883 -9.82 -10.80 -20.00
CA GLU A 883 -10.92 -11.77 -19.89
C GLU A 883 -10.74 -12.75 -18.71
N ALA A 884 -9.49 -13.04 -18.33
CA ALA A 884 -9.20 -13.77 -17.10
C ALA A 884 -9.46 -12.87 -15.87
N PHE A 885 -9.08 -11.58 -15.95
CA PHE A 885 -9.26 -10.59 -14.89
C PHE A 885 -10.73 -10.34 -14.56
N ILE A 886 -11.57 -10.09 -15.57
CA ILE A 886 -13.02 -9.86 -15.38
C ILE A 886 -13.67 -11.09 -14.73
N ARG A 887 -13.40 -12.31 -15.23
CA ARG A 887 -13.89 -13.56 -14.63
C ARG A 887 -13.41 -13.71 -13.19
N HIS A 888 -12.12 -13.50 -12.94
CA HIS A 888 -11.51 -13.61 -11.61
C HIS A 888 -12.20 -12.75 -10.54
N LEU A 889 -12.67 -11.56 -10.91
CA LEU A 889 -13.45 -10.66 -10.05
C LEU A 889 -14.91 -11.11 -9.92
N GLN A 890 -15.57 -11.53 -11.01
CA GLN A 890 -16.96 -12.00 -11.01
C GLN A 890 -17.15 -13.28 -10.18
N ASP A 891 -16.24 -14.25 -10.31
CA ASP A 891 -16.21 -15.48 -9.51
C ASP A 891 -16.02 -15.18 -8.00
N ARG A 892 -15.51 -13.99 -7.68
CA ARG A 892 -15.28 -13.47 -6.33
C ARG A 892 -16.32 -12.45 -5.89
N ARG A 893 -17.48 -12.44 -6.57
CA ARG A 893 -18.70 -11.67 -6.24
C ARG A 893 -18.56 -10.16 -6.38
N VAL A 894 -17.58 -9.66 -7.13
CA VAL A 894 -17.55 -8.25 -7.53
C VAL A 894 -18.81 -7.95 -8.37
N ASN A 895 -19.64 -7.03 -7.87
CA ASN A 895 -20.94 -6.69 -8.45
C ASN A 895 -21.13 -5.16 -8.62
N ALA A 896 -20.16 -4.35 -8.19
CA ALA A 896 -20.13 -2.90 -8.36
C ALA A 896 -18.81 -2.45 -9.04
N PRO A 897 -18.58 -2.82 -10.31
CA PRO A 897 -17.43 -2.38 -11.10
C PRO A 897 -17.40 -0.86 -11.32
N TRP A 898 -16.22 -0.38 -11.70
CA TRP A 898 -15.87 1.02 -11.89
C TRP A 898 -15.33 1.31 -13.29
N ALA A 899 -15.94 2.27 -13.98
CA ALA A 899 -15.50 2.81 -15.26
C ALA A 899 -14.83 4.19 -15.12
N SER A 900 -13.94 4.49 -16.07
CA SER A 900 -13.38 5.84 -16.23
C SER A 900 -14.42 6.82 -16.78
N GLY A 901 -14.22 8.12 -16.55
CA GLY A 901 -15.04 9.19 -17.15
C GLY A 901 -15.04 9.17 -18.68
N GLY A 902 -14.05 8.50 -19.30
CA GLY A 902 -14.00 8.23 -20.74
C GLY A 902 -15.19 7.39 -21.26
N ALA A 903 -15.89 6.67 -20.38
CA ALA A 903 -17.11 5.94 -20.72
C ALA A 903 -18.35 6.85 -20.85
N MET A 904 -18.38 8.05 -20.23
CA MET A 904 -19.57 8.92 -20.21
C MET A 904 -19.37 10.35 -20.77
N LEU A 905 -18.12 10.84 -20.84
CA LEU A 905 -17.81 12.21 -21.23
C LEU A 905 -17.48 12.37 -22.74
N LYS A 906 -17.71 11.33 -23.55
CA LYS A 906 -17.63 11.40 -25.01
C LYS A 906 -19.01 11.68 -25.60
N PHE A 907 -19.21 12.93 -26.05
CA PHE A 907 -20.47 13.39 -26.62
C PHE A 907 -20.25 14.58 -27.56
N GLN A 908 -21.30 14.94 -28.31
CA GLN A 908 -21.40 16.16 -29.10
C GLN A 908 -22.68 16.90 -28.70
N SER A 909 -22.60 18.21 -28.46
CA SER A 909 -23.80 19.05 -28.31
C SER A 909 -24.53 19.14 -29.65
N ILE A 910 -25.87 19.10 -29.65
CA ILE A 910 -26.66 19.24 -30.88
C ILE A 910 -26.86 20.74 -31.17
N PRO A 911 -26.40 21.29 -32.32
CA PRO A 911 -26.53 22.70 -32.62
C PRO A 911 -28.01 23.15 -32.69
N GLY A 912 -28.35 24.22 -31.98
CA GLY A 912 -29.72 24.75 -31.92
C GLY A 912 -30.65 24.06 -30.92
N GLU A 913 -30.24 22.93 -30.34
CA GLU A 913 -31.01 22.19 -29.32
C GLU A 913 -30.31 22.20 -27.95
N SER A 914 -31.04 21.77 -26.91
CA SER A 914 -30.45 21.46 -25.59
C SER A 914 -29.92 20.03 -25.47
N GLY A 915 -30.01 19.24 -26.54
CA GLY A 915 -29.69 17.81 -26.56
C GLY A 915 -28.21 17.47 -26.80
N PHE A 916 -27.88 16.21 -26.54
CA PHE A 916 -26.53 15.65 -26.72
C PHE A 916 -26.57 14.35 -27.51
N ARG A 917 -25.67 14.22 -28.49
CA ARG A 917 -25.36 12.95 -29.16
C ARG A 917 -24.22 12.28 -28.41
N LEU A 918 -24.51 11.16 -27.75
CA LEU A 918 -23.54 10.38 -26.96
C LEU A 918 -22.69 9.44 -27.85
N ASP A 919 -21.43 9.23 -27.49
CA ASP A 919 -20.63 8.09 -27.98
C ASP A 919 -20.64 6.99 -26.91
N THR A 920 -21.60 6.08 -27.04
CA THR A 920 -21.90 5.06 -26.03
C THR A 920 -21.03 3.81 -26.14
N ARG A 921 -20.13 3.71 -27.13
CA ARG A 921 -19.41 2.47 -27.47
C ARG A 921 -18.59 1.90 -26.30
N GLN A 922 -17.88 2.76 -25.57
CA GLN A 922 -17.06 2.37 -24.42
C GLN A 922 -17.93 1.87 -23.25
N PHE A 923 -19.04 2.55 -22.98
CA PHE A 923 -20.01 2.14 -21.95
C PHE A 923 -20.71 0.83 -22.31
N ASP A 924 -21.12 0.67 -23.57
CA ASP A 924 -21.81 -0.54 -24.06
C ASP A 924 -20.91 -1.78 -24.01
N GLN A 925 -19.61 -1.65 -24.31
CA GLN A 925 -18.64 -2.72 -24.14
C GLN A 925 -18.44 -3.09 -22.66
N TRP A 926 -18.44 -2.10 -21.77
CA TRP A 926 -18.33 -2.34 -20.33
C TRP A 926 -19.59 -3.02 -19.74
N LEU A 927 -20.79 -2.63 -20.18
CA LEU A 927 -22.05 -3.34 -19.87
C LEU A 927 -21.99 -4.81 -20.31
N GLN A 928 -21.45 -5.10 -21.50
CA GLN A 928 -21.27 -6.47 -21.99
C GLN A 928 -20.24 -7.26 -21.19
N ARG A 929 -19.21 -6.60 -20.65
CA ARG A 929 -18.22 -7.19 -19.75
C ARG A 929 -18.81 -7.50 -18.35
N TRP A 930 -19.85 -6.78 -17.92
CA TRP A 930 -20.44 -6.86 -16.57
C TRP A 930 -21.98 -7.02 -16.53
N PRO A 931 -22.58 -7.99 -17.25
CA PRO A 931 -24.04 -8.07 -17.43
C PRO A 931 -24.85 -8.29 -16.14
N ARG A 932 -24.20 -8.82 -15.09
CA ARG A 932 -24.79 -9.09 -13.75
C ARG A 932 -24.34 -8.09 -12.67
N ALA A 933 -23.74 -6.95 -13.03
CA ALA A 933 -23.37 -5.95 -12.04
C ALA A 933 -24.62 -5.36 -11.36
N HIS A 934 -24.67 -5.41 -10.04
CA HIS A 934 -25.71 -4.78 -9.24
C HIS A 934 -25.68 -3.25 -9.41
N ARG A 935 -24.49 -2.66 -9.57
CA ARG A 935 -24.29 -1.22 -9.86
C ARG A 935 -23.20 -0.98 -10.89
N TYR A 936 -23.35 0.08 -11.67
CA TYR A 936 -22.36 0.60 -12.59
C TYR A 936 -21.88 1.94 -12.06
N LEU A 937 -20.63 1.99 -11.57
CA LEU A 937 -20.05 3.18 -10.95
C LEU A 937 -19.07 3.86 -11.92
N VAL A 938 -19.09 5.19 -12.02
CA VAL A 938 -18.23 5.94 -12.95
C VAL A 938 -17.56 7.10 -12.22
N PHE A 939 -16.23 7.18 -12.32
CA PHE A 939 -15.46 8.35 -11.87
C PHE A 939 -15.36 9.37 -13.00
N LEU A 940 -16.06 10.51 -12.87
CA LEU A 940 -16.18 11.51 -13.92
C LEU A 940 -14.96 12.44 -14.08
N ALA A 941 -14.26 12.77 -12.98
CA ALA A 941 -13.10 13.68 -12.98
C ALA A 941 -13.37 15.06 -13.64
N VAL A 942 -14.50 15.69 -13.32
CA VAL A 942 -14.99 16.92 -13.97
C VAL A 942 -14.65 18.21 -13.20
N GLY A 943 -14.67 19.36 -13.91
CA GLY A 943 -14.32 20.67 -13.37
C GLY A 943 -15.44 21.73 -13.44
N GLU A 944 -15.06 23.01 -13.33
CA GLU A 944 -16.00 24.15 -13.24
C GLU A 944 -16.87 24.40 -14.49
N ASN A 945 -16.62 23.72 -15.62
CA ASN A 945 -17.30 23.99 -16.89
C ASN A 945 -17.78 22.68 -17.53
N PHE A 946 -18.96 22.74 -18.17
CA PHE A 946 -19.52 21.64 -18.94
C PHE A 946 -20.05 22.11 -20.29
N ALA A 947 -19.59 21.48 -21.37
CA ALA A 947 -20.00 21.76 -22.74
C ALA A 947 -19.99 23.27 -23.13
N GLY A 948 -19.09 24.07 -22.54
CA GLY A 948 -18.98 25.52 -22.77
C GLY A 948 -19.74 26.42 -21.80
N ALA A 949 -20.54 25.88 -20.87
CA ALA A 949 -21.20 26.65 -19.80
C ALA A 949 -20.45 26.50 -18.46
N ARG A 950 -20.41 27.57 -17.66
CA ARG A 950 -19.75 27.59 -16.34
C ARG A 950 -20.72 27.25 -15.20
N MET A 951 -20.25 26.51 -14.21
CA MET A 951 -21.01 26.16 -13.00
C MET A 951 -21.58 27.39 -12.29
N GLY A 952 -22.77 27.23 -11.69
CA GLY A 952 -23.52 28.35 -11.09
C GLY A 952 -24.31 29.19 -12.11
N SER A 953 -24.28 28.85 -13.40
CA SER A 953 -25.20 29.41 -14.40
C SER A 953 -26.40 28.47 -14.65
N PRO A 954 -27.62 29.00 -14.87
CA PRO A 954 -28.77 28.19 -15.28
C PRO A 954 -28.59 27.49 -16.64
N GLU A 955 -27.55 27.82 -17.39
CA GLU A 955 -27.18 27.12 -18.60
C GLU A 955 -26.37 25.85 -18.32
N PHE A 956 -25.43 25.90 -17.38
CA PHE A 956 -24.71 24.72 -16.92
C PHE A 956 -25.67 23.68 -16.35
N ASP A 957 -26.62 24.08 -15.49
CA ASP A 957 -27.59 23.17 -14.89
C ASP A 957 -28.45 22.47 -15.96
N ARG A 958 -28.91 23.23 -16.97
CA ARG A 958 -29.66 22.68 -18.12
C ARG A 958 -28.81 21.74 -18.99
N ARG A 959 -27.55 22.09 -19.27
CA ARG A 959 -26.65 21.26 -20.10
C ARG A 959 -26.28 19.96 -19.37
N VAL A 960 -25.91 20.01 -18.10
CA VAL A 960 -25.63 18.80 -17.28
C VAL A 960 -26.91 17.94 -17.17
N GLY A 961 -28.06 18.55 -16.88
CA GLY A 961 -29.34 17.86 -16.76
C GLY A 961 -29.79 17.14 -18.04
N ALA A 962 -29.59 17.76 -19.20
CA ALA A 962 -29.88 17.15 -20.50
C ALA A 962 -28.89 16.01 -20.84
N TRP A 963 -27.59 16.18 -20.55
CA TRP A 963 -26.57 15.13 -20.73
C TRP A 963 -26.88 13.88 -19.89
N ILE A 964 -27.18 14.03 -18.59
CA ILE A 964 -27.50 12.87 -17.75
C ILE A 964 -28.84 12.25 -18.12
N THR A 965 -29.81 13.04 -18.62
CA THR A 965 -31.08 12.53 -19.14
C THR A 965 -30.87 11.67 -20.39
N ALA A 966 -30.01 12.09 -21.32
CA ALA A 966 -29.66 11.27 -22.49
C ALA A 966 -28.98 9.94 -22.07
N TRP A 967 -28.12 9.96 -21.05
CA TRP A 967 -27.52 8.73 -20.51
C TRP A 967 -28.55 7.81 -19.84
N VAL A 968 -29.49 8.35 -19.05
CA VAL A 968 -30.59 7.56 -18.47
C VAL A 968 -31.49 6.94 -19.54
N GLN A 969 -31.79 7.67 -20.62
CA GLN A 969 -32.54 7.13 -21.76
C GLN A 969 -31.76 6.01 -22.48
N HIS A 970 -30.45 6.18 -22.68
CA HIS A 970 -29.60 5.13 -23.24
C HIS A 970 -29.57 3.88 -22.34
N LEU A 971 -29.34 4.04 -21.03
CA LEU A 971 -29.37 2.94 -20.06
C LEU A 971 -30.71 2.19 -20.07
N ALA A 972 -31.83 2.93 -20.11
CA ALA A 972 -33.16 2.33 -20.21
C ALA A 972 -33.33 1.49 -21.50
N SER A 973 -32.75 1.92 -22.63
CA SER A 973 -32.72 1.13 -23.88
C SER A 973 -31.93 -0.19 -23.77
N LYS A 974 -31.03 -0.29 -22.78
CA LYS A 974 -30.26 -1.50 -22.44
C LYS A 974 -30.89 -2.32 -21.29
N GLY A 975 -32.06 -1.93 -20.78
CA GLY A 975 -32.67 -2.56 -19.61
C GLY A 975 -32.00 -2.23 -18.27
N VAL A 976 -31.17 -1.18 -18.22
CA VAL A 976 -30.51 -0.71 -16.99
C VAL A 976 -31.29 0.48 -16.42
N ALA A 977 -31.75 0.35 -15.17
CA ALA A 977 -32.47 1.41 -14.48
C ALA A 977 -31.53 2.53 -13.99
N ALA A 978 -32.04 3.76 -13.89
CA ALA A 978 -31.24 4.94 -13.51
C ALA A 978 -30.58 4.83 -12.13
N ASP A 979 -31.25 4.15 -11.19
CA ASP A 979 -30.75 3.84 -9.83
C ASP A 979 -29.71 2.71 -9.79
N ARG A 980 -29.35 2.14 -10.94
CA ARG A 980 -28.16 1.29 -11.11
C ARG A 980 -26.91 2.07 -11.55
N LEU A 981 -27.03 3.34 -11.92
CA LEU A 981 -25.89 4.22 -12.20
C LEU A 981 -25.49 4.99 -10.93
N GLY A 982 -24.21 4.93 -10.58
CA GLY A 982 -23.60 5.77 -9.54
C GLY A 982 -22.44 6.60 -10.09
N LEU A 983 -22.31 7.84 -9.64
CA LEU A 983 -21.34 8.81 -10.15
C LEU A 983 -20.49 9.38 -9.01
N LEU A 984 -19.17 9.16 -9.11
CA LEU A 984 -18.16 9.89 -8.35
C LEU A 984 -17.73 11.11 -9.20
N ILE A 985 -17.98 12.31 -8.70
CA ILE A 985 -17.72 13.55 -9.45
C ILE A 985 -16.24 13.96 -9.33
N HIS A 986 -15.70 13.89 -8.11
CA HIS A 986 -14.31 14.17 -7.76
C HIS A 986 -13.87 13.22 -6.65
N ASP A 987 -12.74 12.56 -6.87
CA ASP A 987 -12.06 11.57 -6.02
C ASP A 987 -11.42 12.21 -4.77
N GLU A 988 -11.45 11.51 -3.64
CA GLU A 988 -10.82 11.84 -2.34
C GLU A 988 -10.81 13.35 -1.93
N PRO A 989 -11.97 14.02 -1.78
CA PRO A 989 -12.04 15.40 -1.31
C PRO A 989 -11.64 15.55 0.17
N HIS A 990 -10.77 16.53 0.45
CA HIS A 990 -10.09 16.76 1.73
C HIS A 990 -9.98 18.28 2.05
N GLU A 991 -9.30 18.65 3.14
CA GLU A 991 -9.27 20.03 3.67
C GLU A 991 -8.90 21.16 2.68
N ALA A 992 -8.18 20.87 1.58
CA ALA A 992 -7.77 21.85 0.57
C ALA A 992 -8.57 21.74 -0.76
N THR A 993 -9.54 20.83 -0.86
CA THR A 993 -10.31 20.60 -2.09
C THR A 993 -11.38 21.67 -2.30
N ASP A 994 -11.44 22.24 -3.51
CA ASP A 994 -12.59 23.02 -3.93
C ASP A 994 -13.79 22.12 -4.21
N VAL A 995 -14.75 22.11 -3.29
CA VAL A 995 -15.97 21.29 -3.39
C VAL A 995 -17.06 21.90 -4.28
N ARG A 996 -16.91 23.16 -4.75
CA ARG A 996 -17.94 23.86 -5.51
C ARG A 996 -18.34 23.12 -6.82
N PRO A 997 -17.41 22.53 -7.61
CA PRO A 997 -17.78 21.71 -8.76
C PRO A 997 -18.60 20.48 -8.35
N ILE A 998 -18.20 19.78 -7.27
CA ILE A 998 -18.89 18.59 -6.76
C ILE A 998 -20.35 18.91 -6.46
N VAL A 999 -20.57 19.96 -5.67
CA VAL A 999 -21.92 20.41 -5.25
C VAL A 999 -22.75 20.90 -6.43
N ALA A 1000 -22.16 21.62 -7.39
CA ALA A 1000 -22.86 22.10 -8.57
C ALA A 1000 -23.31 20.96 -9.50
N TRP A 1001 -22.39 20.06 -9.86
CA TRP A 1001 -22.67 18.88 -10.69
C TRP A 1001 -23.72 17.97 -10.04
N ALA A 1002 -23.56 17.66 -8.75
CA ALA A 1002 -24.49 16.81 -8.00
C ALA A 1002 -25.91 17.39 -7.95
N ARG A 1003 -26.05 18.71 -7.71
CA ARG A 1003 -27.35 19.39 -7.72
C ARG A 1003 -28.00 19.37 -9.10
N ALA A 1004 -27.25 19.68 -10.16
CA ALA A 1004 -27.77 19.65 -11.53
C ALA A 1004 -28.20 18.24 -11.96
N ILE A 1005 -27.43 17.20 -11.62
CA ILE A 1005 -27.78 15.80 -11.87
C ILE A 1005 -29.05 15.40 -11.11
N ARG A 1006 -29.11 15.62 -9.79
CA ARG A 1006 -30.26 15.21 -8.95
C ARG A 1006 -31.54 16.00 -9.28
N ALA A 1007 -31.43 17.24 -9.76
CA ALA A 1007 -32.58 18.02 -10.22
C ALA A 1007 -33.20 17.47 -11.52
N ALA A 1008 -32.39 16.90 -12.43
CA ALA A 1008 -32.87 16.35 -13.70
C ALA A 1008 -33.19 14.85 -13.64
N GLN A 1009 -32.40 14.08 -12.89
CA GLN A 1009 -32.48 12.62 -12.79
C GLN A 1009 -32.26 12.17 -11.33
N PRO A 1010 -33.23 12.40 -10.41
CA PRO A 1010 -33.11 12.14 -8.97
C PRO A 1010 -32.96 10.66 -8.57
N LYS A 1011 -32.90 9.74 -9.54
CA LYS A 1011 -32.57 8.33 -9.32
C LYS A 1011 -31.10 7.99 -9.56
N VAL A 1012 -30.36 8.82 -10.30
CA VAL A 1012 -28.91 8.62 -10.50
C VAL A 1012 -28.20 8.96 -9.20
N LEU A 1013 -27.38 8.03 -8.72
CA LEU A 1013 -26.83 8.09 -7.37
C LEU A 1013 -25.53 8.92 -7.35
N ILE A 1014 -25.46 9.94 -6.50
CA ILE A 1014 -24.21 10.67 -6.27
C ILE A 1014 -23.44 10.01 -5.12
N TRP A 1015 -22.19 9.64 -5.40
CA TRP A 1015 -21.32 8.87 -4.51
C TRP A 1015 -20.05 9.68 -4.18
N LEU A 1016 -19.57 9.58 -2.94
CA LEU A 1016 -18.51 10.42 -2.40
C LEU A 1016 -17.60 9.67 -1.40
N ASP A 1017 -16.28 9.82 -1.54
CA ASP A 1017 -15.23 9.18 -0.73
C ASP A 1017 -14.33 10.19 0.05
N PRO A 1018 -14.90 10.96 0.98
CA PRO A 1018 -14.20 12.07 1.64
C PRO A 1018 -13.01 11.63 2.51
N THR A 1019 -11.87 12.31 2.36
CA THR A 1019 -10.59 12.07 3.07
C THR A 1019 -10.16 13.23 3.96
N TYR A 1020 -11.13 14.04 4.43
CA TYR A 1020 -10.92 15.01 5.50
C TYR A 1020 -10.47 14.32 6.79
N LYS A 1021 -9.36 14.77 7.40
CA LYS A 1021 -8.84 14.21 8.66
C LYS A 1021 -9.78 14.48 9.83
N ASP A 1022 -10.48 15.62 9.77
CA ASP A 1022 -11.66 15.89 10.60
C ASP A 1022 -12.85 16.18 9.67
N PRO A 1023 -13.78 15.22 9.48
CA PRO A 1023 -14.85 15.36 8.48
C PRO A 1023 -15.85 16.48 8.81
N ARG A 1024 -15.81 17.03 10.03
CA ARG A 1024 -16.59 18.20 10.44
C ARG A 1024 -16.06 19.52 9.85
N LYS A 1025 -14.88 19.51 9.22
CA LYS A 1025 -14.31 20.65 8.48
C LYS A 1025 -14.78 20.73 7.03
N ALA A 1026 -15.35 19.65 6.49
CA ALA A 1026 -15.92 19.65 5.15
C ALA A 1026 -17.21 20.49 5.12
N PRO A 1027 -17.45 21.30 4.07
CA PRO A 1027 -18.69 22.09 3.96
C PRO A 1027 -19.93 21.18 3.99
N PRO A 1028 -20.94 21.43 4.85
CA PRO A 1028 -22.11 20.56 5.00
C PRO A 1028 -22.84 20.25 3.69
N GLU A 1029 -22.87 21.23 2.77
CA GLU A 1029 -23.52 21.12 1.47
C GLU A 1029 -22.91 20.04 0.57
N LEU A 1030 -21.67 19.61 0.82
CA LEU A 1030 -21.05 18.46 0.15
C LEU A 1030 -21.82 17.17 0.50
N PHE A 1031 -22.12 16.96 1.78
CA PHE A 1031 -22.86 15.78 2.25
C PHE A 1031 -24.36 15.90 2.01
N ASP A 1032 -24.92 17.10 1.85
CA ASP A 1032 -26.32 17.32 1.41
C ASP A 1032 -26.52 17.06 -0.09
N ALA A 1033 -25.47 17.26 -0.89
CA ALA A 1033 -25.50 17.02 -2.33
C ALA A 1033 -25.43 15.54 -2.71
N CYS A 1034 -24.86 14.68 -1.86
CA CYS A 1034 -24.58 13.27 -2.16
C CYS A 1034 -25.58 12.29 -1.50
N ASP A 1035 -25.84 11.16 -2.16
CA ASP A 1035 -26.76 10.12 -1.69
C ASP A 1035 -26.03 8.98 -0.94
N ILE A 1036 -24.76 8.73 -1.31
CA ILE A 1036 -23.90 7.69 -0.74
C ILE A 1036 -22.59 8.32 -0.25
N LEU A 1037 -22.22 8.02 0.99
CA LEU A 1037 -20.93 8.36 1.59
C LEU A 1037 -20.12 7.09 1.82
N CYS A 1038 -18.90 7.07 1.30
CA CYS A 1038 -17.95 5.97 1.41
C CYS A 1038 -16.66 6.44 2.12
N PRO A 1039 -16.68 6.63 3.44
CA PRO A 1039 -15.46 6.98 4.18
C PRO A 1039 -14.36 5.91 4.04
N ASN A 1040 -13.12 6.39 4.09
CA ASN A 1040 -11.92 5.56 4.14
C ASN A 1040 -11.84 4.78 5.46
N ARG A 1041 -11.86 3.44 5.41
CA ARG A 1041 -11.86 2.60 6.63
C ARG A 1041 -10.57 2.76 7.47
N PRO A 1042 -9.35 2.79 6.90
CA PRO A 1042 -8.14 3.12 7.66
C PRO A 1042 -8.23 4.45 8.42
N MET A 1043 -8.76 5.52 7.78
CA MET A 1043 -8.99 6.80 8.47
C MET A 1043 -10.05 6.71 9.57
N TRP A 1044 -11.11 5.93 9.38
CA TRP A 1044 -12.13 5.69 10.41
C TRP A 1044 -11.54 5.01 11.64
N LEU A 1045 -10.71 3.98 11.45
CA LEU A 1045 -10.03 3.29 12.55
C LEU A 1045 -9.10 4.25 13.31
N ALA A 1046 -8.32 5.06 12.59
CA ALA A 1046 -7.41 6.04 13.19
C ALA A 1046 -8.13 7.22 13.87
N GLY A 1047 -9.27 7.66 13.33
CA GLY A 1047 -10.08 8.77 13.86
C GLY A 1047 -11.02 8.38 15.02
N GLY A 1048 -11.26 7.08 15.20
CA GLY A 1048 -12.01 6.51 16.30
C GLY A 1048 -13.44 7.06 16.47
N LYS A 1049 -13.93 7.08 17.71
CA LYS A 1049 -15.34 7.37 18.03
C LYS A 1049 -15.85 8.73 17.53
N ARG A 1050 -14.98 9.74 17.38
CA ARG A 1050 -15.38 11.05 16.82
C ARG A 1050 -15.60 11.01 15.31
N PHE A 1051 -14.82 10.21 14.59
CA PHE A 1051 -14.99 10.01 13.14
C PHE A 1051 -16.22 9.15 12.88
N GLU A 1052 -16.36 8.05 13.64
CA GLU A 1052 -17.54 7.17 13.65
C GLU A 1052 -18.86 7.93 13.86
N GLN A 1053 -18.96 8.72 14.93
CA GLN A 1053 -20.19 9.46 15.26
C GLN A 1053 -20.64 10.36 14.10
N PHE A 1054 -19.71 11.07 13.44
CA PHE A 1054 -20.05 11.97 12.35
C PHE A 1054 -20.77 11.27 11.20
N TYR A 1055 -20.28 10.11 10.74
CA TYR A 1055 -20.92 9.38 9.65
C TYR A 1055 -22.20 8.66 10.09
N LEU A 1056 -22.30 8.24 11.35
CA LEU A 1056 -23.57 7.75 11.91
C LEU A 1056 -24.64 8.86 11.94
N GLU A 1057 -24.28 10.11 12.24
CA GLU A 1057 -25.18 11.26 12.11
C GLU A 1057 -25.58 11.52 10.64
N GLN A 1058 -24.66 11.41 9.67
CA GLN A 1058 -25.02 11.51 8.25
C GLN A 1058 -25.99 10.39 7.81
N LYS A 1059 -25.80 9.17 8.32
CA LYS A 1059 -26.71 8.04 8.09
C LYS A 1059 -28.11 8.30 8.65
N GLN A 1060 -28.21 8.88 9.85
CA GLN A 1060 -29.48 9.31 10.44
C GLN A 1060 -30.18 10.39 9.59
N ARG A 1061 -29.42 11.22 8.86
CA ARG A 1061 -29.93 12.18 7.86
C ARG A 1061 -30.21 11.52 6.48
N GLY A 1062 -30.36 10.20 6.42
CA GLY A 1062 -30.81 9.46 5.24
C GLY A 1062 -29.71 9.12 4.21
N ARG A 1063 -28.43 9.34 4.50
CA ARG A 1063 -27.33 8.95 3.59
C ARG A 1063 -27.04 7.46 3.71
N THR A 1064 -26.73 6.83 2.59
CA THR A 1064 -26.21 5.45 2.61
C THR A 1064 -24.73 5.46 2.97
N LEU A 1065 -24.32 4.64 3.94
CA LEU A 1065 -22.90 4.42 4.23
C LEU A 1065 -22.34 3.22 3.45
N GLN A 1066 -21.08 3.34 3.02
CA GLN A 1066 -20.25 2.28 2.45
C GLN A 1066 -18.81 2.45 2.98
N PHE A 1067 -17.91 1.50 2.71
CA PHE A 1067 -16.49 1.64 3.06
C PHE A 1067 -15.59 1.35 1.88
N TYR A 1068 -14.48 2.08 1.78
CA TYR A 1068 -13.34 1.70 0.93
C TYR A 1068 -12.03 1.70 1.73
N SER A 1069 -11.01 1.06 1.16
CA SER A 1069 -9.63 1.15 1.66
C SER A 1069 -8.62 1.34 0.52
N CYS A 1070 -7.68 2.29 0.69
CA CYS A 1070 -6.67 2.68 -0.30
C CYS A 1070 -5.20 2.57 0.16
N SER A 1071 -4.93 1.94 1.31
CA SER A 1071 -3.56 1.69 1.77
C SER A 1071 -2.81 0.73 0.84
N GLY A 1072 -1.48 0.85 0.79
CA GLY A 1072 -0.58 -0.06 0.07
C GLY A 1072 0.84 -0.04 0.64
N PRO A 1073 1.75 -0.92 0.18
CA PRO A 1073 1.53 -1.97 -0.82
C PRO A 1073 0.61 -3.08 -0.30
N ALA A 1074 -0.37 -3.50 -1.11
CA ALA A 1074 -1.45 -4.39 -0.67
C ALA A 1074 -0.96 -5.76 -0.18
N LYS A 1075 0.16 -6.26 -0.70
CA LYS A 1075 0.75 -7.54 -0.31
C LYS A 1075 1.25 -7.58 1.14
N LEU A 1076 1.54 -6.42 1.73
CA LEU A 1076 2.01 -6.26 3.12
C LEU A 1076 0.86 -5.97 4.11
N LEU A 1077 -0.35 -5.77 3.59
CA LEU A 1077 -1.56 -5.62 4.38
C LEU A 1077 -2.16 -6.99 4.70
N ASP A 1078 -2.90 -7.05 5.80
CA ASP A 1078 -3.44 -8.29 6.32
C ASP A 1078 -4.66 -8.77 5.48
N PRO A 1079 -4.68 -10.01 4.98
CA PRO A 1079 -5.88 -10.56 4.35
C PRO A 1079 -7.11 -10.52 5.27
N TYR A 1080 -6.95 -10.79 6.57
CA TYR A 1080 -8.06 -10.83 7.51
C TYR A 1080 -8.47 -9.43 7.98
N SER A 1081 -7.60 -8.68 8.67
CA SER A 1081 -8.02 -7.43 9.33
C SER A 1081 -8.22 -6.25 8.39
N TYR A 1082 -7.49 -6.16 7.27
CA TYR A 1082 -7.68 -5.09 6.28
C TYR A 1082 -8.77 -5.46 5.26
N HIS A 1083 -8.70 -6.64 4.62
CA HIS A 1083 -9.67 -7.04 3.59
C HIS A 1083 -10.93 -7.69 4.19
N ARG A 1084 -10.82 -8.86 4.84
CA ARG A 1084 -12.00 -9.64 5.28
C ARG A 1084 -12.91 -8.89 6.25
N LEU A 1085 -12.34 -8.18 7.22
CA LEU A 1085 -13.12 -7.42 8.21
C LEU A 1085 -13.80 -6.15 7.67
N GLN A 1086 -13.57 -5.71 6.42
CA GLN A 1086 -14.24 -4.51 5.89
C GLN A 1086 -15.77 -4.70 5.80
N ALA A 1087 -16.27 -5.84 5.31
CA ALA A 1087 -17.71 -6.07 5.25
C ALA A 1087 -18.34 -6.32 6.65
N TRP A 1088 -17.61 -6.92 7.59
CA TRP A 1088 -18.04 -7.01 8.99
C TRP A 1088 -18.22 -5.62 9.62
N HIS A 1089 -17.28 -4.69 9.35
CA HIS A 1089 -17.40 -3.30 9.78
C HIS A 1089 -18.55 -2.56 9.06
N ALA A 1090 -18.75 -2.81 7.76
CA ALA A 1090 -19.90 -2.31 7.01
C ALA A 1090 -21.22 -2.77 7.65
N TRP A 1091 -21.36 -4.05 8.02
CA TRP A 1091 -22.55 -4.52 8.72
C TRP A 1091 -22.77 -3.81 10.06
N HIS A 1092 -21.73 -3.69 10.89
CA HIS A 1092 -21.84 -3.09 12.24
C HIS A 1092 -22.38 -1.66 12.21
N VAL A 1093 -21.92 -0.83 11.27
CA VAL A 1093 -22.46 0.54 11.09
C VAL A 1093 -23.73 0.58 10.22
N GLY A 1094 -24.18 -0.58 9.70
CA GLY A 1094 -25.28 -0.75 8.77
C GLY A 1094 -25.09 -0.01 7.44
N GLY A 1095 -23.88 -0.08 6.89
CA GLY A 1095 -23.54 0.27 5.52
C GLY A 1095 -23.76 -0.88 4.53
N THR A 1096 -23.66 -0.58 3.24
CA THR A 1096 -24.17 -1.44 2.13
C THR A 1096 -23.12 -1.84 1.09
N GLY A 1097 -21.87 -1.42 1.24
CA GLY A 1097 -20.82 -1.66 0.23
C GLY A 1097 -19.41 -1.67 0.80
N SER A 1098 -18.52 -2.35 0.07
CA SER A 1098 -17.13 -2.63 0.40
C SER A 1098 -16.28 -2.48 -0.87
N PHE A 1099 -15.34 -1.53 -0.85
CA PHE A 1099 -14.57 -1.11 -2.03
C PHE A 1099 -13.06 -1.12 -1.76
N PHE A 1100 -12.26 -1.24 -2.82
CA PHE A 1100 -10.80 -1.28 -2.74
C PHE A 1100 -10.19 -0.45 -3.87
N TRP A 1101 -9.16 0.35 -3.55
CA TRP A 1101 -8.64 1.41 -4.44
C TRP A 1101 -8.27 0.94 -5.86
N ALA A 1102 -7.69 -0.27 -6.02
CA ALA A 1102 -7.56 -0.86 -7.35
C ALA A 1102 -7.48 -2.39 -7.32
N PHE A 1103 -8.25 -3.04 -8.19
CA PHE A 1103 -8.00 -4.43 -8.56
C PHE A 1103 -6.92 -4.52 -9.64
N GLY A 1104 -6.84 -3.54 -10.55
CA GLY A 1104 -5.91 -3.55 -11.68
C GLY A 1104 -4.50 -3.03 -11.42
N ASP A 1105 -4.25 -2.32 -10.30
CA ASP A 1105 -2.98 -1.60 -10.10
C ASP A 1105 -1.84 -2.46 -9.53
N ASN A 1106 -1.04 -2.99 -10.44
CA ASN A 1106 0.24 -3.65 -10.16
C ASN A 1106 1.45 -2.67 -10.18
N SER A 1107 1.20 -1.36 -10.15
CA SER A 1107 2.19 -0.29 -10.22
C SER A 1107 3.17 -0.39 -11.40
N LYS A 1108 2.63 -0.78 -12.56
CA LYS A 1108 3.32 -0.93 -13.86
C LYS A 1108 4.37 -2.06 -13.90
N ALA A 1109 4.38 -2.98 -12.94
CA ALA A 1109 5.26 -4.15 -12.91
C ALA A 1109 4.48 -5.45 -12.77
N SER A 1110 5.02 -6.56 -13.25
CA SER A 1110 4.43 -7.89 -12.97
C SER A 1110 4.42 -8.14 -11.46
N SER A 1111 3.31 -8.65 -10.91
CA SER A 1111 3.27 -9.07 -9.50
C SER A 1111 4.21 -10.25 -9.18
N TRP A 1112 4.88 -10.84 -10.18
CA TRP A 1112 5.95 -11.81 -10.01
C TRP A 1112 7.35 -11.17 -9.94
N ASN A 1113 7.46 -9.85 -10.13
CA ASN A 1113 8.70 -9.07 -10.06
C ASN A 1113 8.39 -7.61 -9.62
N GLU A 1114 7.99 -7.44 -8.35
CA GLU A 1114 7.70 -6.11 -7.80
C GLU A 1114 8.95 -5.21 -7.66
N TYR A 1115 10.17 -5.70 -7.93
CA TYR A 1115 11.38 -4.87 -7.94
C TYR A 1115 11.32 -3.77 -9.03
N LEU A 1116 10.52 -3.95 -10.07
CA LEU A 1116 10.29 -2.93 -11.09
C LEU A 1116 9.09 -2.00 -10.79
N ALA A 1117 8.38 -2.19 -9.67
CA ALA A 1117 7.20 -1.40 -9.32
C ALA A 1117 7.56 0.08 -9.06
N VAL A 1118 6.78 0.99 -9.64
CA VAL A 1118 7.05 2.44 -9.58
C VAL A 1118 6.66 2.99 -8.19
N ALA A 1119 5.46 2.67 -7.72
CA ALA A 1119 4.98 2.87 -6.36
C ALA A 1119 4.73 1.49 -5.70
N GLY A 1120 4.15 1.45 -4.51
CA GLY A 1120 3.66 0.20 -3.91
C GLY A 1120 2.46 -0.36 -4.68
N PRO A 1121 2.45 -1.62 -5.15
CA PRO A 1121 1.30 -2.21 -5.82
C PRO A 1121 0.07 -2.30 -4.92
N TYR A 1122 -1.11 -1.93 -5.44
CA TYR A 1122 -2.38 -1.94 -4.71
C TYR A 1122 -3.25 -3.17 -5.00
N THR A 1123 -2.93 -3.93 -6.06
CA THR A 1123 -3.73 -5.09 -6.47
C THR A 1123 -3.70 -6.26 -5.44
N PRO A 1124 -4.86 -6.80 -5.02
CA PRO A 1124 -4.91 -7.94 -4.09
C PRO A 1124 -4.61 -9.29 -4.77
N LEU A 1125 -4.82 -9.40 -6.09
CA LEU A 1125 -4.47 -10.58 -6.91
C LEU A 1125 -3.06 -10.47 -7.51
N PHE A 1126 -2.56 -11.50 -8.19
CA PHE A 1126 -1.28 -11.47 -8.88
C PHE A 1126 -1.51 -11.29 -10.39
N LEU A 1127 -0.94 -10.22 -10.96
CA LEU A 1127 -1.25 -9.74 -12.30
C LEU A 1127 0.03 -9.54 -13.12
N ASP A 1128 0.10 -10.22 -14.26
CA ASP A 1128 1.17 -10.14 -15.25
C ASP A 1128 0.57 -9.81 -16.63
N ALA A 1129 1.39 -9.38 -17.59
CA ALA A 1129 0.95 -8.92 -18.91
C ALA A 1129 0.12 -9.94 -19.71
N GLN A 1130 0.20 -11.23 -19.36
CA GLN A 1130 -0.52 -12.33 -19.99
C GLN A 1130 -1.37 -13.18 -19.02
N SER A 1131 -1.27 -12.98 -17.69
CA SER A 1131 -1.84 -13.92 -16.73
C SER A 1131 -2.42 -13.26 -15.47
N VAL A 1132 -3.39 -13.96 -14.89
CA VAL A 1132 -4.08 -13.61 -13.64
C VAL A 1132 -3.95 -14.80 -12.71
N THR A 1133 -3.55 -14.57 -11.46
CA THR A 1133 -3.40 -15.62 -10.44
C THR A 1133 -4.01 -15.14 -9.14
N ALA A 1134 -4.68 -16.05 -8.41
CA ALA A 1134 -5.28 -15.72 -7.13
C ALA A 1134 -4.22 -15.31 -6.10
N GLY A 1135 -4.63 -14.47 -5.15
CA GLY A 1135 -3.83 -14.10 -3.98
C GLY A 1135 -4.70 -14.15 -2.74
N LYS A 1136 -4.09 -14.46 -1.58
CA LYS A 1136 -4.83 -14.57 -0.29
C LYS A 1136 -5.73 -13.36 -0.02
N HIS A 1137 -5.23 -12.16 -0.32
CA HIS A 1137 -5.98 -10.90 -0.18
C HIS A 1137 -7.28 -10.89 -1.00
N MET A 1138 -7.27 -11.42 -2.23
CA MET A 1138 -8.46 -11.48 -3.10
C MET A 1138 -9.42 -12.61 -2.70
N GLU A 1139 -8.93 -13.72 -2.14
CA GLU A 1139 -9.77 -14.74 -1.51
C GLU A 1139 -10.48 -14.18 -0.26
N ALA A 1140 -9.75 -13.40 0.56
CA ALA A 1140 -10.31 -12.73 1.74
C ALA A 1140 -11.41 -11.71 1.38
N ILE A 1141 -11.29 -11.03 0.24
CA ILE A 1141 -12.34 -10.14 -0.29
C ILE A 1141 -13.62 -10.93 -0.63
N ARG A 1142 -13.50 -12.09 -1.29
CA ARG A 1142 -14.65 -12.97 -1.57
C ARG A 1142 -15.31 -13.43 -0.27
N GLU A 1143 -14.50 -13.89 0.69
CA GLU A 1143 -15.03 -14.35 1.99
C GLU A 1143 -15.65 -13.20 2.80
N SER A 1144 -15.17 -11.96 2.66
CA SER A 1144 -15.77 -10.75 3.24
C SER A 1144 -17.23 -10.57 2.80
N ALA A 1145 -17.48 -10.64 1.48
CA ALA A 1145 -18.84 -10.50 0.95
C ALA A 1145 -19.74 -11.68 1.37
N GLN A 1146 -19.21 -12.89 1.35
CA GLN A 1146 -19.93 -14.10 1.78
C GLN A 1146 -20.26 -14.08 3.29
N ASP A 1147 -19.39 -13.52 4.12
CA ASP A 1147 -19.63 -13.35 5.55
C ASP A 1147 -20.77 -12.36 5.83
N TYR A 1148 -20.86 -11.26 5.06
CA TYR A 1148 -21.97 -10.30 5.14
C TYR A 1148 -23.32 -10.93 4.79
N GLU A 1149 -23.38 -11.78 3.75
CA GLU A 1149 -24.65 -12.41 3.37
C GLU A 1149 -25.20 -13.37 4.44
N TYR A 1150 -24.38 -14.01 5.30
CA TYR A 1150 -24.92 -14.76 6.45
C TYR A 1150 -25.75 -13.86 7.37
N LEU A 1151 -25.26 -12.64 7.64
CA LEU A 1151 -25.92 -11.68 8.53
C LEU A 1151 -27.23 -11.18 7.89
N VAL A 1152 -27.22 -10.97 6.57
CA VAL A 1152 -28.43 -10.66 5.78
C VAL A 1152 -29.45 -11.80 5.84
N MET A 1153 -29.01 -13.05 5.58
CA MET A 1153 -29.84 -14.25 5.64
C MET A 1153 -30.42 -14.47 7.03
N LEU A 1154 -29.63 -14.29 8.09
CA LEU A 1154 -30.05 -14.51 9.48
C LEU A 1154 -31.02 -13.42 9.95
N ARG A 1155 -30.79 -12.16 9.58
CA ARG A 1155 -31.76 -11.06 9.79
C ARG A 1155 -33.09 -11.36 9.10
N ALA A 1156 -33.06 -11.89 7.88
CA ALA A 1156 -34.27 -12.31 7.17
C ALA A 1156 -34.96 -13.53 7.82
N ALA A 1157 -34.20 -14.48 8.38
CA ALA A 1157 -34.74 -15.62 9.13
C ALA A 1157 -35.40 -15.18 10.44
N VAL A 1158 -34.75 -14.31 11.22
CA VAL A 1158 -35.31 -13.68 12.44
C VAL A 1158 -36.62 -12.95 12.12
N HIS A 1159 -36.65 -12.15 11.05
CA HIS A 1159 -37.86 -11.44 10.65
C HIS A 1159 -39.00 -12.41 10.28
N ARG A 1160 -38.73 -13.44 9.47
CA ARG A 1160 -39.75 -14.46 9.14
C ARG A 1160 -40.25 -15.21 10.38
N ALA A 1161 -39.37 -15.55 11.32
CA ALA A 1161 -39.74 -16.21 12.57
C ALA A 1161 -40.70 -15.32 13.39
N LYS A 1162 -40.34 -14.05 13.62
CA LYS A 1162 -41.18 -13.10 14.37
C LYS A 1162 -42.52 -12.83 13.68
N SER A 1163 -42.53 -12.63 12.36
CA SER A 1163 -43.76 -12.43 11.59
C SER A 1163 -44.68 -13.66 11.56
N ALA A 1164 -44.13 -14.86 11.80
CA ALA A 1164 -44.88 -16.11 11.99
C ALA A 1164 -45.24 -16.40 13.47
N GLY A 1165 -45.09 -15.42 14.37
CA GLY A 1165 -45.35 -15.58 15.81
C GLY A 1165 -44.33 -16.42 16.57
N ARG A 1166 -43.28 -16.92 15.91
CA ARG A 1166 -42.21 -17.71 16.56
C ARG A 1166 -41.26 -16.78 17.31
N GLY A 1167 -41.42 -16.71 18.63
CA GLY A 1167 -40.46 -16.13 19.57
C GLY A 1167 -39.59 -17.20 20.26
N GLY A 1168 -38.80 -16.78 21.25
CA GLY A 1168 -38.06 -17.70 22.14
C GLY A 1168 -36.54 -17.63 22.00
N ALA A 1169 -35.87 -18.64 22.58
CA ALA A 1169 -34.43 -18.65 22.81
C ALA A 1169 -33.59 -18.53 21.52
N GLU A 1170 -33.91 -19.28 20.46
CA GLU A 1170 -33.13 -19.25 19.21
C GLU A 1170 -33.27 -17.94 18.44
N VAL A 1171 -34.45 -17.29 18.49
CA VAL A 1171 -34.63 -15.95 17.89
C VAL A 1171 -33.79 -14.92 18.65
N ALA A 1172 -33.85 -14.95 19.98
CA ALA A 1172 -33.03 -14.06 20.82
C ALA A 1172 -31.52 -14.35 20.69
N ARG A 1173 -31.13 -15.61 20.46
CA ARG A 1173 -29.75 -16.02 20.14
C ARG A 1173 -29.29 -15.44 18.81
N ALA A 1174 -30.09 -15.59 17.76
CA ALA A 1174 -29.81 -15.03 16.45
C ALA A 1174 -29.66 -13.51 16.48
N GLU A 1175 -30.54 -12.80 17.20
CA GLU A 1175 -30.44 -11.34 17.35
C GLU A 1175 -29.16 -10.91 18.08
N ARG A 1176 -28.72 -11.64 19.13
CA ARG A 1176 -27.41 -11.37 19.76
C ARG A 1176 -26.23 -11.63 18.82
N LEU A 1177 -26.31 -12.59 17.92
CA LEU A 1177 -25.25 -12.87 16.94
C LEU A 1177 -25.15 -11.78 15.85
N LEU A 1178 -26.26 -11.16 15.48
CA LEU A 1178 -26.33 -10.09 14.47
C LEU A 1178 -25.74 -8.75 14.94
N ASP A 1179 -25.63 -8.54 16.25
CA ASP A 1179 -25.15 -7.29 16.86
C ASP A 1179 -23.91 -7.54 17.75
N ALA A 1180 -24.11 -8.00 18.98
CA ALA A 1180 -23.02 -8.26 19.93
C ALA A 1180 -21.96 -9.24 19.39
N GLY A 1181 -22.36 -10.27 18.63
CA GLY A 1181 -21.42 -11.16 17.96
C GLY A 1181 -20.51 -10.44 16.97
N VAL A 1182 -21.06 -9.56 16.12
CA VAL A 1182 -20.27 -8.76 15.18
C VAL A 1182 -19.34 -7.79 15.92
N ALA A 1183 -19.80 -7.22 17.04
CA ALA A 1183 -18.95 -6.41 17.91
C ALA A 1183 -17.78 -7.21 18.52
N GLU A 1184 -17.99 -8.46 18.95
CA GLU A 1184 -16.90 -9.35 19.43
C GLU A 1184 -15.82 -9.60 18.36
N VAL A 1185 -16.21 -9.72 17.07
CA VAL A 1185 -15.25 -9.89 15.97
C VAL A 1185 -14.44 -8.62 15.74
N LEU A 1186 -15.09 -7.45 15.72
CA LEU A 1186 -14.44 -6.17 15.46
C LEU A 1186 -13.62 -5.64 16.66
N ALA A 1187 -13.95 -6.07 17.88
CA ALA A 1187 -13.20 -5.78 19.10
C ALA A 1187 -12.10 -6.83 19.39
N SER A 1188 -11.86 -7.79 18.50
CA SER A 1188 -10.84 -8.82 18.71
C SER A 1188 -9.41 -8.26 18.68
N PRO A 1189 -8.45 -8.85 19.43
CA PRO A 1189 -7.11 -8.27 19.57
C PRO A 1189 -6.41 -8.08 18.22
N GLY A 1190 -6.12 -6.82 17.87
CA GLY A 1190 -5.45 -6.44 16.63
C GLY A 1190 -6.35 -6.40 15.37
N ALA A 1191 -7.68 -6.40 15.51
CA ALA A 1191 -8.62 -6.27 14.39
C ALA A 1191 -8.55 -4.93 13.63
N ASP A 1192 -8.02 -3.89 14.28
CA ASP A 1192 -7.74 -2.56 13.74
C ASP A 1192 -6.37 -2.47 13.03
N GLN A 1193 -5.44 -3.38 13.33
CA GLN A 1193 -4.07 -3.37 12.80
C GLN A 1193 -4.05 -3.85 11.34
N ILE A 1194 -3.77 -2.95 10.40
CA ILE A 1194 -3.87 -3.25 8.95
C ILE A 1194 -2.69 -4.03 8.37
N HIS A 1195 -1.53 -4.05 9.03
CA HIS A 1195 -0.31 -4.71 8.53
C HIS A 1195 -0.27 -6.19 8.88
N TRP A 1196 0.17 -7.04 7.93
CA TRP A 1196 0.02 -8.50 8.03
C TRP A 1196 0.82 -9.11 9.18
N HIS A 1197 2.11 -8.76 9.31
CA HIS A 1197 3.00 -9.35 10.33
C HIS A 1197 2.73 -8.91 11.78
N VAL A 1198 1.82 -7.96 12.01
CA VAL A 1198 1.40 -7.59 13.37
C VAL A 1198 0.59 -8.74 14.00
N PRO A 1199 0.93 -9.22 15.22
CA PRO A 1199 0.15 -10.25 15.91
C PRO A 1199 -1.30 -9.81 16.15
N LYS A 1200 -2.26 -10.69 15.83
CA LYS A 1200 -3.70 -10.45 15.96
C LYS A 1200 -4.49 -11.76 15.91
N ASP A 1201 -5.72 -11.75 16.42
CA ASP A 1201 -6.62 -12.91 16.37
C ASP A 1201 -7.37 -12.99 15.03
N ARG A 1202 -7.01 -13.96 14.18
CA ARG A 1202 -7.67 -14.22 12.89
C ARG A 1202 -8.75 -15.30 12.92
N SER A 1203 -9.14 -15.78 14.12
CA SER A 1203 -10.10 -16.88 14.28
C SER A 1203 -11.56 -16.41 14.45
N LYS A 1204 -11.78 -15.18 14.94
CA LYS A 1204 -13.11 -14.76 15.44
C LYS A 1204 -14.20 -14.71 14.37
N ALA A 1205 -13.90 -14.24 13.16
CA ALA A 1205 -14.88 -14.23 12.06
C ALA A 1205 -15.33 -15.65 11.67
N ASP A 1206 -14.39 -16.61 11.62
CA ASP A 1206 -14.69 -18.01 11.32
C ASP A 1206 -15.48 -18.68 12.45
N ALA A 1207 -15.10 -18.44 13.71
CA ALA A 1207 -15.84 -18.91 14.87
C ALA A 1207 -17.27 -18.32 14.97
N LEU A 1208 -17.48 -17.08 14.55
CA LEU A 1208 -18.81 -16.47 14.54
C LEU A 1208 -19.67 -16.98 13.38
N ARG A 1209 -19.15 -17.09 12.15
CA ARG A 1209 -19.98 -17.56 11.02
C ARG A 1209 -20.50 -18.98 11.19
N VAL A 1210 -19.80 -19.85 11.93
CA VAL A 1210 -20.31 -21.18 12.29
C VAL A 1210 -21.52 -21.05 13.22
N LYS A 1211 -21.49 -20.15 14.21
CA LYS A 1211 -22.67 -19.82 15.05
C LYS A 1211 -23.81 -19.19 14.23
N LEU A 1212 -23.52 -18.41 13.19
CA LEU A 1212 -24.53 -17.88 12.25
C LEU A 1212 -25.18 -19.00 11.44
N LEU A 1213 -24.40 -19.97 10.95
CA LEU A 1213 -24.88 -21.15 10.24
C LEU A 1213 -25.75 -22.05 11.14
N GLU A 1214 -25.35 -22.28 12.38
CA GLU A 1214 -26.16 -22.97 13.41
C GLU A 1214 -27.52 -22.26 13.62
N ALA A 1215 -27.51 -20.94 13.83
CA ALA A 1215 -28.72 -20.16 14.04
C ALA A 1215 -29.62 -20.10 12.78
N LEU A 1216 -29.02 -20.08 11.59
CA LEU A 1216 -29.74 -20.18 10.31
C LEU A 1216 -30.43 -21.54 10.13
N ALA A 1217 -29.80 -22.63 10.60
CA ALA A 1217 -30.40 -23.96 10.59
C ALA A 1217 -31.52 -24.08 11.63
N ALA A 1218 -31.33 -23.54 12.85
CA ALA A 1218 -32.31 -23.59 13.93
C ALA A 1218 -33.55 -22.69 13.71
N LEU A 1219 -33.47 -21.68 12.84
CA LEU A 1219 -34.59 -20.77 12.51
C LEU A 1219 -35.38 -21.14 11.24
N ARG A 1220 -35.14 -22.32 10.66
CA ARG A 1220 -36.00 -22.88 9.61
C ARG A 1220 -37.25 -23.53 10.23
#